data_AF-A0A9E3M3P8-F1
#
_entry.id   AF-A0A9E3M3P8-F1
#
_cell.length_a   1.000
_cell.length_b   1.000
_cell.length_c   1.000
_cell.angle_alpha   90.00
_cell.angle_beta   90.00
_cell.angle_gamma   90.00
#
_symmetry.space_group_name_H-M   'P 1'
#
loop_
_entity.id
_entity.type
_entity.pdbx_description
1 polymer ?
#
loop_
_entity_poly.entity_id
_entity_poly.type
_entity_poly.pdbx_seq_one_letter_code
_entity_poly.pdbx_strand_id
1 'polypeptide(L)'
;MRFKVNFLMIPLLAAALVQPLAAQVHTPWVTLRGEPDTRDLGRLVTTLYENAAAVTDRQKAETLWSYLLTDGRFVEPGMFYHIAGWAYEEPLGEVLDPLKLLNSYGFGLCYQDGPLLEALFEAGGFADARSWFLTGHTVCEVFFDKRYSMLDCDMLGYTTVGDGDPRSSPIAGVRELEADGDIIMGKLLAPNKADSMKVVYPWYPADVRARAMESYAGLFTSTGDNWLFPFRRYPRGHSMDFVLRPGEKLVRYYAPESQSLYYLPYKQAGGVWEEFPNELERWNIRTEDGPRSQKDERRWATGRLVYTPPLHRRSAFYPVEAEGFNQNLSLPSAAEGAVVRSDETLPSSAVFAMASPYVLIDAGFELYAELASAHHQLIVETSTDLGKSWQSAGQVRGPHAGPWRAAVQALTVGDHGARNALSGKYGYLVRITLAGPGGRAAFGNLRLTSLFQLNPRSLPQLVSGENELIYSPGSQRVRTSIPVDLSRLSEFALSVDDLVYTEEHGNRILSPAGWKKGEAVFELTAPGGGDVASLEAGGRFLALRELAPEKTTAETRITVQKGSPPGADASLEWAVSADGPWQKLWDYEPPSRWLDGNRESRLLCWPEVDERVKLPQGTETVYVRYKLNGMALDDIRLAVSSPVAQTGGPLVITHRWQSRNAQRSHSVRLEDPSEQTTYIVNTGPGEVRNLAVEFECPLE
;
A
#
# COMPACT_ATOMS: atom_id res chain seq x y z
N MET A 1 -33.67 -57.04 35.58
CA MET A 1 -34.27 -56.61 34.29
C MET A 1 -33.60 -55.31 33.85
N ARG A 2 -32.73 -55.36 32.83
CA ARG A 2 -32.14 -54.18 32.18
C ARG A 2 -32.28 -54.38 30.68
N PHE A 3 -33.08 -53.54 30.03
CA PHE A 3 -33.24 -53.53 28.57
C PHE A 3 -32.05 -52.80 27.94
N LYS A 4 -31.33 -53.48 27.05
CA LYS A 4 -30.38 -52.86 26.11
C LYS A 4 -31.15 -52.54 24.83
N VAL A 5 -31.24 -51.26 24.49
CA VAL A 5 -31.74 -50.78 23.20
C VAL A 5 -30.52 -50.60 22.28
N ASN A 6 -30.45 -51.39 21.21
CA ASN A 6 -29.45 -51.24 20.16
C ASN A 6 -29.95 -50.18 19.16
N PHE A 7 -29.28 -49.03 19.11
CA PHE A 7 -29.45 -48.07 18.02
C PHE A 7 -28.62 -48.51 16.80
N LEU A 8 -29.31 -48.73 15.68
CA LEU A 8 -28.73 -49.04 14.39
C LEU A 8 -28.22 -47.72 13.77
N MET A 9 -26.90 -47.50 13.74
CA MET A 9 -26.30 -46.40 12.98
C MET A 9 -26.36 -46.72 11.48
N ILE A 10 -27.13 -45.94 10.73
CA ILE A 10 -27.09 -45.91 9.27
C ILE A 10 -25.95 -44.96 8.87
N PRO A 11 -24.98 -45.39 8.04
CA PRO A 11 -23.97 -44.48 7.52
C PRO A 11 -24.63 -43.58 6.47
N LEU A 12 -24.83 -42.29 6.80
CA LEU A 12 -25.08 -41.27 5.78
C LEU A 12 -23.80 -41.16 4.94
N LEU A 13 -23.85 -41.60 3.68
CA LEU A 13 -22.90 -41.15 2.67
C LEU A 13 -23.08 -39.64 2.52
N ALA A 14 -22.21 -38.86 3.16
CA ALA A 14 -22.01 -37.47 2.81
C ALA A 14 -21.37 -37.45 1.42
N ALA A 15 -22.19 -37.26 0.39
CA ALA A 15 -21.68 -36.86 -0.92
C ALA A 15 -21.03 -35.48 -0.72
N ALA A 16 -19.70 -35.45 -0.64
CA ALA A 16 -18.95 -34.21 -0.75
C ALA A 16 -19.29 -33.61 -2.11
N LEU A 17 -20.18 -32.63 -2.12
CA LEU A 17 -20.43 -31.78 -3.27
C LEU A 17 -19.12 -31.06 -3.55
N VAL A 18 -18.36 -31.57 -4.51
CA VAL A 18 -17.21 -30.87 -5.09
C VAL A 18 -17.79 -29.63 -5.75
N GLN A 19 -17.80 -28.51 -5.03
CA GLN A 19 -18.14 -27.24 -5.63
C GLN A 19 -17.04 -26.94 -6.65
N PRO A 20 -17.39 -26.70 -7.93
CA PRO A 20 -16.40 -26.27 -8.90
C PRO A 20 -15.82 -24.95 -8.39
N LEU A 21 -14.54 -24.99 -8.06
CA LEU A 21 -13.78 -23.83 -7.64
C LEU A 21 -13.85 -22.79 -8.76
N ALA A 22 -14.10 -21.53 -8.38
CA ALA A 22 -14.19 -20.45 -9.34
C ALA A 22 -12.81 -20.20 -9.95
N ALA A 23 -12.75 -20.17 -11.28
CA ALA A 23 -11.53 -19.84 -12.00
C ALA A 23 -11.08 -18.42 -11.62
N GLN A 24 -9.82 -18.23 -11.22
CA GLN A 24 -9.28 -16.96 -10.73
C GLN A 24 -7.91 -16.69 -11.37
N VAL A 25 -7.53 -15.42 -11.45
CA VAL A 25 -6.20 -14.98 -11.90
C VAL A 25 -5.52 -14.19 -10.79
N HIS A 26 -4.37 -14.69 -10.33
CA HIS A 26 -3.66 -14.12 -9.19
C HIS A 26 -2.57 -13.13 -9.64
N THR A 27 -2.73 -11.88 -9.22
CA THR A 27 -1.81 -10.75 -9.42
C THR A 27 -1.23 -10.68 -10.84
N PRO A 28 -2.07 -10.64 -11.89
CA PRO A 28 -1.57 -10.55 -13.25
C PRO A 28 -0.75 -9.27 -13.44
N TRP A 29 0.44 -9.41 -14.01
CA TRP A 29 1.35 -8.30 -14.23
C TRP A 29 2.13 -8.48 -15.52
N VAL A 30 2.50 -7.37 -16.12
CA VAL A 30 3.24 -7.34 -17.37
C VAL A 30 4.34 -6.30 -17.25
N THR A 31 5.54 -6.68 -17.69
CA THR A 31 6.71 -5.83 -17.87
C THR A 31 7.22 -5.98 -19.30
N LEU A 32 7.96 -5.00 -19.80
CA LEU A 32 8.86 -5.20 -20.95
C LEU A 32 10.02 -6.09 -20.53
N ARG A 33 10.61 -6.81 -21.48
CA ARG A 33 11.85 -7.55 -21.23
C ARG A 33 12.94 -6.59 -20.72
N GLY A 34 13.47 -6.87 -19.54
CA GLY A 34 14.51 -6.06 -18.88
C GLY A 34 13.98 -4.87 -18.08
N GLU A 35 12.67 -4.63 -18.07
CA GLU A 35 12.07 -3.60 -17.21
C GLU A 35 12.01 -4.08 -15.75
N PRO A 36 12.37 -3.22 -14.77
CA PRO A 36 12.32 -3.61 -13.36
C PRO A 36 10.89 -3.89 -12.85
N ASP A 37 10.71 -4.98 -12.10
CA ASP A 37 9.41 -5.38 -11.52
C ASP A 37 9.16 -4.71 -10.16
N THR A 38 8.35 -3.63 -10.14
CA THR A 38 8.09 -2.81 -8.95
C THR A 38 7.12 -3.45 -7.95
N ARG A 39 6.63 -4.68 -8.19
CA ARG A 39 5.77 -5.39 -7.22
C ARG A 39 6.54 -5.99 -6.05
N ASP A 40 7.83 -6.23 -6.22
CA ASP A 40 8.70 -6.87 -5.25
C ASP A 40 10.08 -6.21 -5.27
N LEU A 41 10.52 -5.71 -4.11
CA LEU A 41 11.79 -4.96 -4.03
C LEU A 41 13.01 -5.81 -4.41
N GLY A 42 12.99 -7.11 -4.09
CA GLY A 42 14.11 -8.00 -4.43
C GLY A 42 14.24 -8.21 -5.93
N ARG A 43 13.11 -8.41 -6.62
CA ARG A 43 13.07 -8.48 -8.09
C ARG A 43 13.49 -7.16 -8.73
N LEU A 44 12.92 -6.04 -8.26
CA LEU A 44 13.30 -4.70 -8.70
C LEU A 44 14.81 -4.49 -8.63
N VAL A 45 15.41 -4.72 -7.46
CA VAL A 45 16.85 -4.52 -7.25
C VAL A 45 17.69 -5.47 -8.10
N THR A 46 17.29 -6.73 -8.24
CA THR A 46 17.99 -7.71 -9.09
C THR A 46 18.05 -7.23 -10.53
N THR A 47 16.92 -6.83 -11.12
CA THR A 47 16.87 -6.31 -12.49
C THR A 47 17.70 -5.03 -12.64
N LEU A 48 17.68 -4.14 -11.65
CA LEU A 48 18.50 -2.92 -11.69
C LEU A 48 19.99 -3.24 -11.71
N TYR A 49 20.46 -4.18 -10.89
CA TYR A 49 21.87 -4.59 -10.88
C TYR A 49 22.29 -5.27 -12.19
N GLU A 50 21.45 -6.13 -12.74
CA GLU A 50 21.69 -6.78 -14.02
C GLU A 50 21.79 -5.74 -15.16
N ASN A 51 20.84 -4.81 -15.22
CA ASN A 51 20.82 -3.74 -16.24
C ASN A 51 22.03 -2.81 -16.14
N ALA A 52 22.49 -2.50 -14.93
CA ALA A 52 23.65 -1.64 -14.69
C ALA A 52 24.99 -2.40 -14.71
N ALA A 53 24.97 -3.73 -14.82
CA ALA A 53 26.14 -4.59 -14.60
C ALA A 53 26.88 -4.27 -13.28
N ALA A 54 26.12 -3.96 -12.21
CA ALA A 54 26.65 -3.53 -10.94
C ALA A 54 27.21 -4.73 -10.14
N VAL A 55 28.53 -4.75 -9.93
CA VAL A 55 29.21 -5.88 -9.26
C VAL A 55 29.76 -5.52 -7.89
N THR A 56 30.25 -4.29 -7.69
CA THR A 56 30.73 -3.83 -6.38
C THR A 56 29.61 -3.25 -5.54
N ASP A 57 29.77 -3.24 -4.22
CA ASP A 57 28.79 -2.65 -3.30
C ASP A 57 28.55 -1.17 -3.61
N ARG A 58 29.61 -0.42 -3.94
CA ARG A 58 29.47 0.97 -4.39
C ARG A 58 28.64 1.09 -5.67
N GLN A 59 28.93 0.29 -6.70
CA GLN A 59 28.17 0.30 -7.97
C GLN A 59 26.70 -0.04 -7.72
N LYS A 60 26.44 -1.03 -6.87
CA LYS A 60 25.09 -1.41 -6.46
C LYS A 60 24.38 -0.27 -5.75
N ALA A 61 25.05 0.41 -4.81
CA ALA A 61 24.46 1.51 -4.07
C ALA A 61 24.12 2.69 -5.00
N GLU A 62 25.06 3.09 -5.85
CA GLU A 62 24.86 4.16 -6.83
C GLU A 62 23.79 3.81 -7.86
N THR A 63 23.63 2.53 -8.24
CA THR A 63 22.56 2.08 -9.14
C THR A 63 21.18 2.31 -8.54
N LEU A 64 20.98 1.93 -7.27
CA LEU A 64 19.71 2.12 -6.57
C LEU A 64 19.41 3.60 -6.33
N TRP A 65 20.40 4.35 -5.88
CA TRP A 65 20.29 5.80 -5.71
C TRP A 65 19.92 6.48 -7.04
N SER A 66 20.61 6.15 -8.13
CA SER A 66 20.35 6.74 -9.46
C SER A 66 18.93 6.45 -9.96
N TYR A 67 18.39 5.28 -9.66
CA TYR A 67 17.03 4.89 -10.05
C TYR A 67 15.95 5.77 -9.38
N LEU A 68 16.18 6.21 -8.15
CA LEU A 68 15.24 7.02 -7.37
C LEU A 68 15.43 8.54 -7.51
N LEU A 69 16.41 8.99 -8.29
CA LEU A 69 16.65 10.42 -8.45
C LEU A 69 15.40 11.16 -8.94
N THR A 70 15.00 12.16 -8.16
CA THR A 70 13.72 12.87 -8.34
C THR A 70 13.64 13.67 -9.63
N ASP A 71 14.75 13.87 -10.34
CA ASP A 71 14.85 14.62 -11.58
C ASP A 71 14.61 13.82 -12.86
N GLY A 72 14.51 12.50 -12.77
CA GLY A 72 14.26 11.65 -13.93
C GLY A 72 15.36 11.62 -14.99
N ARG A 73 16.62 11.98 -14.67
CA ARG A 73 17.72 11.96 -15.65
C ARG A 73 18.28 10.56 -15.94
N PHE A 74 18.02 9.59 -15.08
CA PHE A 74 18.58 8.21 -15.15
C PHE A 74 17.55 7.15 -15.52
N VAL A 75 16.30 7.43 -15.17
CA VAL A 75 15.13 6.74 -15.68
C VAL A 75 14.38 7.82 -16.41
N GLU A 76 14.20 7.76 -17.72
CA GLU A 76 13.38 8.76 -18.42
C GLU A 76 11.94 8.20 -18.57
N PRO A 77 10.89 8.91 -18.10
CA PRO A 77 10.91 10.26 -17.52
C PRO A 77 11.17 10.36 -15.99
N GLY A 78 11.36 9.26 -15.27
CA GLY A 78 11.79 9.26 -13.86
C GLY A 78 10.80 8.54 -12.97
N MET A 79 11.29 7.59 -12.16
CA MET A 79 10.45 6.74 -11.32
C MET A 79 9.75 7.51 -10.20
N PHE A 80 10.45 8.47 -9.63
CA PHE A 80 10.01 9.29 -8.50
C PHE A 80 10.18 10.78 -8.83
N TYR A 81 9.31 11.65 -8.32
CA TYR A 81 9.49 13.11 -8.42
C TYR A 81 9.14 13.83 -7.13
N HIS A 82 9.80 14.97 -6.94
CA HIS A 82 9.72 15.74 -5.71
C HIS A 82 8.43 16.58 -5.66
N ILE A 83 7.55 16.30 -4.69
CA ILE A 83 6.32 17.08 -4.42
C ILE A 83 5.84 16.91 -2.97
N ALA A 84 5.40 18.01 -2.36
CA ALA A 84 4.97 18.04 -0.96
C ALA A 84 3.54 17.54 -0.74
N GLY A 85 3.34 16.72 0.30
CA GLY A 85 2.06 16.41 0.96
C GLY A 85 1.00 15.64 0.16
N TRP A 86 1.32 15.15 -1.04
CA TRP A 86 0.40 14.32 -1.83
C TRP A 86 0.42 12.83 -1.47
N ALA A 87 1.53 12.35 -0.89
CA ALA A 87 1.69 10.96 -0.50
C ALA A 87 1.32 10.77 0.98
N TYR A 88 0.04 11.00 1.30
CA TYR A 88 -0.48 11.07 2.67
C TYR A 88 -1.77 10.26 2.84
N GLU A 89 -1.93 9.49 3.92
CA GLU A 89 -3.09 8.62 4.20
C GLU A 89 -3.54 8.73 5.67
N GLU A 90 -4.79 9.14 5.94
CA GLU A 90 -5.33 9.13 7.31
C GLU A 90 -5.76 7.72 7.78
N PRO A 91 -5.44 7.34 9.02
CA PRO A 91 -4.85 8.18 10.09
C PRO A 91 -3.33 8.18 10.22
N LEU A 92 -2.64 7.38 9.42
CA LEU A 92 -1.20 7.09 9.58
C LEU A 92 -0.31 8.28 9.24
N GLY A 93 -0.75 9.11 8.30
CA GLY A 93 -0.03 10.26 7.79
C GLY A 93 0.73 9.97 6.52
N GLU A 94 1.91 10.57 6.40
CA GLU A 94 2.80 10.40 5.25
C GLU A 94 3.10 8.92 4.96
N VAL A 95 3.01 8.55 3.69
CA VAL A 95 3.16 7.18 3.20
C VAL A 95 4.65 6.85 3.07
N LEU A 96 5.08 5.83 3.82
CA LEU A 96 6.47 5.35 3.78
C LEU A 96 6.60 3.92 3.24
N ASP A 97 5.49 3.23 2.97
CA ASP A 97 5.55 1.89 2.41
C ASP A 97 6.14 1.94 0.99
N PRO A 98 7.22 1.20 0.72
CA PRO A 98 7.96 1.34 -0.53
C PRO A 98 7.15 0.84 -1.73
N LEU A 99 6.29 -0.16 -1.57
CA LEU A 99 5.47 -0.66 -2.68
C LEU A 99 4.35 0.32 -3.01
N LYS A 100 3.75 0.98 -2.01
CA LYS A 100 2.80 2.08 -2.26
C LYS A 100 3.48 3.23 -2.97
N LEU A 101 4.65 3.66 -2.51
CA LEU A 101 5.40 4.76 -3.11
C LEU A 101 5.77 4.48 -4.56
N LEU A 102 6.23 3.27 -4.88
CA LEU A 102 6.61 2.91 -6.25
C LEU A 102 5.40 2.77 -7.19
N ASN A 103 4.27 2.24 -6.72
CA ASN A 103 3.17 1.83 -7.61
C ASN A 103 1.93 2.74 -7.58
N SER A 104 1.64 3.42 -6.47
CA SER A 104 0.47 4.30 -6.32
C SER A 104 0.80 5.78 -6.47
N TYR A 105 1.93 6.20 -5.90
CA TYR A 105 2.30 7.62 -5.81
C TYR A 105 3.30 7.99 -6.90
N GLY A 106 4.52 7.45 -6.86
CA GLY A 106 5.59 7.84 -7.77
C GLY A 106 6.14 9.24 -7.48
N PHE A 107 5.88 9.76 -6.28
CA PHE A 107 6.29 11.08 -5.84
C PHE A 107 6.31 11.18 -4.31
N GLY A 108 7.02 12.17 -3.78
CA GLY A 108 7.17 12.44 -2.35
C GLY A 108 8.22 13.52 -2.09
N LEU A 109 8.61 13.68 -0.83
CA LEU A 109 9.70 14.54 -0.36
C LEU A 109 10.83 13.67 0.24
N CYS A 110 11.85 14.36 0.75
CA CYS A 110 13.01 13.76 1.42
C CYS A 110 12.66 12.69 2.47
N TYR A 111 11.56 12.89 3.19
CA TYR A 111 11.13 11.95 4.23
C TYR A 111 10.41 10.70 3.69
N GLN A 112 10.04 10.65 2.41
CA GLN A 112 9.66 9.41 1.73
C GLN A 112 10.83 8.77 0.97
N ASP A 113 11.64 9.57 0.29
CA ASP A 113 12.67 9.05 -0.59
C ASP A 113 13.89 8.47 0.17
N GLY A 114 14.25 9.04 1.32
CA GLY A 114 15.26 8.51 2.23
C GLY A 114 14.91 7.10 2.72
N PRO A 115 13.75 6.88 3.34
CA PRO A 115 13.28 5.54 3.73
C PRO A 115 13.02 4.60 2.55
N LEU A 116 12.59 5.11 1.39
CA LEU A 116 12.46 4.29 0.18
C LEU A 116 13.83 3.80 -0.30
N LEU A 117 14.86 4.64 -0.25
CA LEU A 117 16.22 4.27 -0.61
C LEU A 117 16.82 3.27 0.40
N GLU A 118 16.55 3.46 1.71
CA GLU A 118 16.85 2.48 2.75
C GLU A 118 16.24 1.11 2.40
N ALA A 119 14.98 1.09 1.96
CA ALA A 119 14.29 -0.13 1.55
C ALA A 119 14.93 -0.84 0.36
N LEU A 120 15.41 -0.08 -0.62
CA LEU A 120 16.13 -0.64 -1.75
C LEU A 120 17.50 -1.18 -1.35
N PHE A 121 18.22 -0.51 -0.44
CA PHE A 121 19.50 -1.01 0.05
C PHE A 121 19.33 -2.30 0.86
N GLU A 122 18.35 -2.38 1.76
CA GLU A 122 18.05 -3.63 2.46
C GLU A 122 17.70 -4.76 1.46
N ALA A 123 16.86 -4.48 0.45
CA ALA A 123 16.50 -5.44 -0.59
C ALA A 123 17.69 -5.83 -1.49
N GLY A 124 18.68 -4.94 -1.63
CA GLY A 124 19.94 -5.17 -2.34
C GLY A 124 20.97 -6.01 -1.59
N GLY A 125 20.67 -6.38 -0.34
CA GLY A 125 21.53 -7.24 0.48
C GLY A 125 22.70 -6.51 1.13
N PHE A 126 22.61 -5.19 1.29
CA PHE A 126 23.58 -4.45 2.11
C PHE A 126 23.49 -4.88 3.59
N ALA A 127 24.63 -4.87 4.27
CA ALA A 127 24.70 -5.32 5.66
C ALA A 127 23.92 -4.42 6.62
N ASP A 128 23.84 -3.13 6.30
CA ASP A 128 23.07 -2.14 7.04
C ASP A 128 22.77 -0.92 6.15
N ALA A 129 21.60 -0.32 6.37
CA ALA A 129 21.17 0.94 5.81
C ALA A 129 20.30 1.66 6.86
N ARG A 130 20.34 2.98 6.89
CA ARG A 130 19.65 3.76 7.93
C ARG A 130 19.30 5.16 7.46
N SER A 131 18.21 5.70 7.99
CA SER A 131 17.79 7.08 7.73
C SER A 131 18.21 8.05 8.84
N TRP A 132 18.51 9.28 8.45
CA TRP A 132 18.77 10.40 9.34
C TRP A 132 17.76 11.50 9.12
N PHE A 133 17.31 12.12 10.21
CA PHE A 133 16.60 13.37 10.20
C PHE A 133 17.57 14.51 10.53
N LEU A 134 17.70 15.48 9.62
CA LEU A 134 18.61 16.64 9.68
C LEU A 134 17.82 17.95 9.74
N THR A 135 16.80 18.00 10.60
CA THR A 135 15.88 19.15 10.82
C THR A 135 15.43 19.84 9.54
N GLY A 136 14.41 19.27 8.89
CA GLY A 136 13.89 19.76 7.62
C GLY A 136 14.42 19.02 6.39
N HIS A 137 15.31 18.04 6.58
CA HIS A 137 15.76 17.13 5.53
C HIS A 137 15.93 15.71 6.07
N THR A 138 15.63 14.70 5.25
CA THR A 138 15.87 13.30 5.58
C THR A 138 16.80 12.69 4.54
N VAL A 139 17.83 11.98 4.99
CA VAL A 139 18.81 11.33 4.12
C VAL A 139 19.01 9.87 4.49
N CYS A 140 19.58 9.09 3.57
CA CYS A 140 19.90 7.68 3.78
C CYS A 140 21.42 7.45 3.79
N GLU A 141 21.89 6.60 4.70
CA GLU A 141 23.23 6.01 4.67
C GLU A 141 23.14 4.51 4.39
N VAL A 142 24.17 3.99 3.74
CA VAL A 142 24.36 2.55 3.52
C VAL A 142 25.79 2.14 3.88
N PHE A 143 25.93 0.96 4.49
CA PHE A 143 27.22 0.44 4.93
C PHE A 143 27.88 -0.44 3.87
N PHE A 144 29.02 0.02 3.35
CA PHE A 144 29.91 -0.78 2.50
C PHE A 144 31.36 -0.28 2.66
N ASP A 145 32.35 -1.07 2.24
CA ASP A 145 33.77 -0.73 2.42
C ASP A 145 34.13 -0.37 3.88
N LYS A 146 33.45 -1.00 4.84
CA LYS A 146 33.61 -0.82 6.29
C LYS A 146 33.28 0.59 6.80
N ARG A 147 32.44 1.35 6.09
CA ARG A 147 32.00 2.70 6.46
C ARG A 147 30.56 2.96 6.02
N TYR A 148 29.89 3.89 6.68
CA TYR A 148 28.64 4.43 6.17
C TYR A 148 28.93 5.47 5.08
N SER A 149 28.14 5.42 4.01
CA SER A 149 28.18 6.35 2.89
C SER A 149 26.79 6.95 2.71
N MET A 150 26.69 8.28 2.73
CA MET A 150 25.42 9.00 2.56
C MET A 150 25.10 9.19 1.07
N LEU A 151 23.90 8.80 0.66
CA LEU A 151 23.34 9.07 -0.66
C LEU A 151 21.98 9.75 -0.52
N ASP A 152 21.84 10.91 -1.13
CA ASP A 152 20.67 11.78 -1.10
C ASP A 152 20.01 11.80 -2.49
N CYS A 153 18.79 11.26 -2.60
CA CYS A 153 18.06 11.19 -3.86
C CYS A 153 17.23 12.45 -4.16
N ASP A 154 17.11 13.36 -3.19
CA ASP A 154 16.37 14.60 -3.30
C ASP A 154 17.30 15.76 -3.65
N MET A 155 18.17 16.19 -2.71
CA MET A 155 18.76 17.52 -2.76
C MET A 155 20.17 17.56 -3.38
N LEU A 156 21.12 16.76 -2.89
CA LEU A 156 22.55 16.87 -3.27
C LEU A 156 23.07 15.77 -4.21
N GLY A 157 22.60 14.53 -4.05
CA GLY A 157 23.30 13.36 -4.56
C GLY A 157 24.23 12.79 -3.50
N TYR A 158 25.54 12.76 -3.77
CA TYR A 158 26.54 12.42 -2.75
C TYR A 158 27.78 13.29 -2.89
N THR A 159 28.59 13.37 -1.82
CA THR A 159 29.91 14.01 -1.85
C THR A 159 30.97 13.04 -1.35
N THR A 160 32.21 13.27 -1.75
CA THR A 160 33.35 12.41 -1.40
C THR A 160 34.35 13.12 -0.51
N VAL A 161 35.00 12.35 0.36
CA VAL A 161 36.07 12.83 1.24
C VAL A 161 37.37 12.97 0.43
N GLY A 162 38.08 14.09 0.62
CA GLY A 162 39.34 14.39 -0.05
C GLY A 162 39.21 15.01 -1.44
N ASP A 163 40.35 15.15 -2.14
CA ASP A 163 40.50 15.80 -3.45
C ASP A 163 40.76 14.81 -4.61
N GLY A 164 40.62 13.49 -4.38
CA GLY A 164 40.80 12.47 -5.41
C GLY A 164 39.65 12.39 -6.42
N ASP A 165 39.76 11.52 -7.43
CA ASP A 165 38.66 11.28 -8.40
C ASP A 165 37.39 10.85 -7.66
N PRO A 166 36.30 11.65 -7.71
CA PRO A 166 35.09 11.40 -6.93
C PRO A 166 34.40 10.06 -7.27
N ARG A 167 34.73 9.43 -8.41
CA ARG A 167 34.23 8.08 -8.75
C ARG A 167 34.93 6.95 -7.99
N SER A 168 36.07 7.23 -7.37
CA SER A 168 36.87 6.26 -6.61
C SER A 168 37.11 6.68 -5.16
N SER A 169 37.02 7.99 -4.87
CA SER A 169 37.13 8.54 -3.53
C SER A 169 35.99 8.05 -2.63
N PRO A 170 36.24 7.82 -1.33
CA PRO A 170 35.20 7.40 -0.39
C PRO A 170 34.05 8.40 -0.32
N ILE A 171 32.82 7.90 -0.30
CA ILE A 171 31.62 8.73 -0.10
C ILE A 171 31.53 9.10 1.38
N ALA A 172 31.25 10.38 1.66
CA ALA A 172 31.12 10.88 3.03
C ALA A 172 29.85 10.31 3.69
N GLY A 173 29.96 9.86 4.94
CA GLY A 173 28.81 9.61 5.81
C GLY A 173 28.33 10.90 6.47
N VAL A 174 27.13 10.87 7.06
CA VAL A 174 26.52 11.99 7.78
C VAL A 174 27.46 12.51 8.86
N ARG A 175 28.09 11.64 9.65
CA ARG A 175 29.01 12.05 10.72
C ARG A 175 30.24 12.82 10.24
N GLU A 176 30.77 12.47 9.08
CA GLU A 176 31.88 13.23 8.49
C GLU A 176 31.41 14.61 8.06
N LEU A 177 30.19 14.72 7.51
CA LEU A 177 29.57 15.98 7.11
C LEU A 177 29.18 16.86 8.31
N GLU A 178 28.75 16.26 9.42
CA GLU A 178 28.50 16.97 10.68
C GLU A 178 29.78 17.61 11.22
N ALA A 179 30.90 16.89 11.12
CA ALA A 179 32.20 17.32 11.62
C ALA A 179 32.88 18.35 10.71
N ASP A 180 32.65 18.27 9.40
CA ASP A 180 33.32 19.09 8.40
C ASP A 180 32.41 19.43 7.21
N GLY A 181 31.77 20.61 7.28
CA GLY A 181 30.98 21.16 6.19
C GLY A 181 31.79 21.51 4.94
N ASP A 182 33.12 21.64 5.03
CA ASP A 182 33.98 21.93 3.87
C ASP A 182 34.08 20.73 2.92
N ILE A 183 33.71 19.53 3.35
CA ILE A 183 33.53 18.37 2.46
C ILE A 183 32.48 18.67 1.36
N ILE A 184 31.47 19.49 1.68
CA ILE A 184 30.46 19.96 0.73
C ILE A 184 30.94 21.25 0.06
N MET A 185 31.35 22.24 0.85
CA MET A 185 31.64 23.58 0.33
C MET A 185 32.89 23.62 -0.57
N GLY A 186 33.89 22.78 -0.29
CA GLY A 186 35.12 22.63 -1.08
C GLY A 186 34.92 22.02 -2.47
N LYS A 187 33.70 21.59 -2.80
CA LYS A 187 33.32 21.09 -4.13
C LYS A 187 32.81 22.20 -5.05
N LEU A 188 32.73 23.44 -4.57
CA LEU A 188 32.30 24.60 -5.33
C LEU A 188 33.49 25.39 -5.89
N LEU A 189 33.44 25.78 -7.16
CA LEU A 189 34.32 26.80 -7.76
C LEU A 189 33.83 28.21 -7.46
N ALA A 190 32.52 28.37 -7.30
CA ALA A 190 31.84 29.61 -6.97
C ALA A 190 30.49 29.28 -6.29
N PRO A 191 29.82 30.24 -5.62
CA PRO A 191 28.56 29.99 -4.91
C PRO A 191 27.44 29.37 -5.75
N ASN A 192 27.52 29.46 -7.07
CA ASN A 192 26.54 28.90 -8.01
C ASN A 192 27.13 27.88 -8.99
N LYS A 193 28.36 27.38 -8.75
CA LYS A 193 29.08 26.52 -9.70
C LYS A 193 29.87 25.43 -8.99
N ALA A 194 29.48 24.19 -9.22
CA ALA A 194 30.23 23.00 -8.86
C ALA A 194 31.57 22.90 -9.62
N ASP A 195 32.59 22.34 -8.98
CA ASP A 195 33.78 21.85 -9.65
C ASP A 195 33.49 20.46 -10.23
N SER A 196 33.29 20.37 -11.55
CA SER A 196 33.01 19.11 -12.24
C SER A 196 34.12 18.07 -12.10
N MET A 197 35.33 18.47 -11.68
CA MET A 197 36.42 17.54 -11.38
C MET A 197 36.30 16.91 -10.00
N LYS A 198 35.52 17.50 -9.09
CA LYS A 198 35.40 17.08 -7.69
C LYS A 198 34.07 16.41 -7.35
N VAL A 199 33.13 16.33 -8.29
CA VAL A 199 31.78 15.78 -8.07
C VAL A 199 31.40 14.78 -9.15
N VAL A 200 30.49 13.85 -8.80
CA VAL A 200 29.84 12.96 -9.77
C VAL A 200 28.46 13.53 -10.08
N TYR A 201 28.16 13.72 -11.36
CA TYR A 201 26.83 14.18 -11.78
C TYR A 201 25.83 13.02 -11.82
N PRO A 202 24.57 13.26 -11.40
CA PRO A 202 24.01 14.54 -11.03
C PRO A 202 24.38 14.88 -9.59
N TRP A 203 25.04 16.03 -9.47
CA TRP A 203 25.23 16.72 -8.22
C TRP A 203 24.21 17.85 -8.27
N TYR A 204 23.25 17.84 -7.34
CA TYR A 204 21.94 18.52 -7.38
C TYR A 204 20.85 17.83 -8.23
N PRO A 205 20.21 16.76 -7.73
CA PRO A 205 19.06 16.17 -8.38
C PRO A 205 17.81 17.09 -8.39
N ALA A 206 17.32 17.60 -7.25
CA ALA A 206 16.12 18.43 -7.16
C ALA A 206 16.35 19.95 -7.36
N ASP A 207 15.37 20.78 -6.95
CA ASP A 207 15.31 22.24 -7.11
C ASP A 207 16.39 23.03 -6.35
N VAL A 208 17.30 22.33 -5.67
CA VAL A 208 18.43 22.90 -4.95
C VAL A 208 19.44 23.46 -5.94
N ARG A 209 19.53 24.79 -5.96
CA ARG A 209 20.54 25.50 -6.73
C ARG A 209 21.80 25.62 -5.89
N ALA A 210 22.97 25.63 -6.51
CA ALA A 210 24.25 25.78 -5.81
C ALA A 210 24.29 26.94 -4.78
N ARG A 211 23.50 28.00 -4.96
CA ARG A 211 23.32 29.09 -3.97
C ARG A 211 22.76 28.66 -2.60
N ALA A 212 22.17 27.47 -2.49
CA ALA A 212 21.59 26.93 -1.27
C ALA A 212 22.57 26.02 -0.51
N MET A 213 23.81 25.85 -0.99
CA MET A 213 24.76 24.89 -0.41
C MET A 213 25.26 25.25 0.97
N GLU A 214 25.40 26.54 1.26
CA GLU A 214 25.72 26.97 2.62
C GLU A 214 24.61 26.56 3.60
N SER A 215 23.34 26.78 3.23
CA SER A 215 22.20 26.33 4.03
C SER A 215 22.13 24.81 4.13
N TYR A 216 22.39 24.09 3.04
CA TYR A 216 22.40 22.62 3.03
C TYR A 216 23.51 22.04 3.91
N ALA A 217 24.75 22.54 3.80
CA ALA A 217 25.84 22.16 4.71
C ALA A 217 25.51 22.54 6.17
N GLY A 218 24.77 23.63 6.37
CA GLY A 218 24.19 24.03 7.65
C GLY A 218 23.31 22.95 8.30
N LEU A 219 22.53 22.20 7.52
CA LEU A 219 21.68 21.10 8.04
C LEU A 219 22.51 19.98 8.69
N PHE A 220 23.70 19.70 8.15
CA PHE A 220 24.59 18.71 8.75
C PHE A 220 25.31 19.28 9.98
N THR A 221 25.76 20.53 9.90
CA THR A 221 26.66 21.11 10.92
C THR A 221 25.93 21.71 12.13
N SER A 222 24.59 21.86 12.12
CA SER A 222 23.82 22.31 13.29
C SER A 222 23.89 21.31 14.45
N THR A 223 23.95 20.00 14.15
CA THR A 223 24.13 18.81 15.01
C THR A 223 23.24 18.65 16.26
N GLY A 224 22.77 19.71 16.90
CA GLY A 224 21.93 19.64 18.11
C GLY A 224 20.57 19.00 17.88
N ASP A 225 20.20 18.85 16.61
CA ASP A 225 18.88 18.49 16.12
C ASP A 225 18.93 17.41 15.02
N ASN A 226 20.11 16.83 14.78
CA ASN A 226 20.27 15.69 13.89
C ASN A 226 20.01 14.39 14.63
N TRP A 227 19.07 13.61 14.14
CA TRP A 227 18.64 12.37 14.76
C TRP A 227 18.78 11.17 13.83
N LEU A 228 19.31 10.08 14.36
CA LEU A 228 19.40 8.81 13.67
C LEU A 228 18.12 8.01 13.92
N PHE A 229 17.55 7.42 12.87
CA PHE A 229 16.59 6.32 13.02
C PHE A 229 17.37 5.01 13.14
N PRO A 230 17.48 4.43 14.33
CA PRO A 230 18.33 3.27 14.56
C PRO A 230 17.73 1.95 14.06
N PHE A 231 16.53 2.02 13.51
CA PHE A 231 15.77 0.91 12.97
C PHE A 231 15.24 1.33 11.62
N ARG A 232 14.83 0.34 10.83
CA ARG A 232 14.09 0.51 9.58
C ARG A 232 13.04 1.61 9.70
N ARG A 233 13.04 2.56 8.77
CA ARG A 233 12.12 3.70 8.77
C ARG A 233 10.86 3.52 7.90
N TYR A 234 10.79 2.43 7.13
CA TYR A 234 9.66 2.10 6.26
C TYR A 234 8.90 0.84 6.72
N PRO A 235 7.56 0.81 6.59
CA PRO A 235 6.77 -0.39 6.82
C PRO A 235 6.84 -1.36 5.62
N ARG A 236 6.57 -2.65 5.85
CA ARG A 236 6.43 -3.70 4.82
C ARG A 236 5.03 -4.34 4.83
N GLY A 237 4.04 -3.58 5.26
CA GLY A 237 2.66 -4.05 5.44
C GLY A 237 1.79 -4.04 4.17
N HIS A 238 2.25 -3.44 3.07
CA HIS A 238 1.52 -3.47 1.79
C HIS A 238 1.95 -4.64 0.89
N SER A 239 1.06 -5.03 -0.01
CA SER A 239 1.38 -5.96 -1.10
C SER A 239 0.69 -5.51 -2.38
N MET A 240 1.34 -5.75 -3.51
CA MET A 240 0.72 -5.61 -4.83
C MET A 240 -0.15 -6.82 -5.21
N ASP A 241 -0.34 -7.78 -4.29
CA ASP A 241 -1.19 -8.97 -4.51
C ASP A 241 -2.67 -8.60 -4.66
N PHE A 242 -3.32 -9.14 -5.69
CA PHE A 242 -4.77 -9.05 -5.89
C PHE A 242 -5.26 -10.26 -6.70
N VAL A 243 -6.58 -10.42 -6.81
CA VAL A 243 -7.19 -11.51 -7.58
C VAL A 243 -8.21 -10.92 -8.55
N LEU A 244 -8.18 -11.35 -9.80
CA LEU A 244 -9.28 -11.17 -10.73
C LEU A 244 -10.16 -12.41 -10.72
N ARG A 245 -11.42 -12.22 -10.36
CA ARG A 245 -12.50 -13.20 -10.41
C ARG A 245 -13.20 -13.16 -11.77
N PRO A 246 -14.00 -14.18 -12.14
CA PRO A 246 -14.76 -14.16 -13.37
C PRO A 246 -15.68 -12.94 -13.41
N GLY A 247 -15.59 -12.15 -14.48
CA GLY A 247 -16.28 -10.87 -14.65
C GLY A 247 -15.54 -9.66 -14.08
N GLU A 248 -14.31 -9.83 -13.59
CA GLU A 248 -13.45 -8.72 -13.16
C GLU A 248 -12.49 -8.25 -14.25
N LYS A 249 -12.29 -6.93 -14.24
CA LYS A 249 -11.39 -6.22 -15.14
C LYS A 249 -10.61 -5.15 -14.39
N LEU A 250 -9.29 -5.16 -14.52
CA LEU A 250 -8.39 -4.09 -14.09
C LEU A 250 -7.91 -3.31 -15.32
N VAL A 251 -8.07 -1.99 -15.30
CA VAL A 251 -7.53 -1.08 -16.32
C VAL A 251 -6.56 -0.11 -15.66
N ARG A 252 -5.34 -0.03 -16.18
CA ARG A 252 -4.31 0.92 -15.73
C ARG A 252 -4.00 1.87 -16.87
N TYR A 253 -4.28 3.15 -16.68
CA TYR A 253 -4.02 4.18 -17.70
C TYR A 253 -2.62 4.77 -17.53
N TYR A 254 -2.03 5.28 -18.62
CA TYR A 254 -0.73 5.98 -18.58
C TYR A 254 -0.86 7.48 -18.28
N ALA A 255 -2.09 7.97 -18.15
CA ALA A 255 -2.47 9.34 -17.85
C ALA A 255 -3.78 9.31 -17.05
N PRO A 256 -4.13 10.37 -16.31
CA PRO A 256 -5.41 10.41 -15.64
C PRO A 256 -6.54 10.44 -16.67
N GLU A 257 -7.62 9.70 -16.42
CA GLU A 257 -8.78 9.64 -17.32
C GLU A 257 -9.45 11.01 -17.50
N SER A 258 -9.43 11.83 -16.46
CA SER A 258 -9.76 13.25 -16.51
C SER A 258 -8.81 14.02 -15.60
N GLN A 259 -8.58 15.30 -15.89
CA GLN A 259 -7.66 16.14 -15.09
C GLN A 259 -8.11 16.33 -13.64
N SER A 260 -9.41 16.17 -13.36
CA SER A 260 -10.00 16.27 -12.04
C SER A 260 -10.02 14.95 -11.26
N LEU A 261 -9.52 13.85 -11.84
CA LEU A 261 -9.53 12.54 -11.21
C LEU A 261 -8.15 12.22 -10.64
N TYR A 262 -8.00 12.43 -9.34
CA TYR A 262 -6.80 12.13 -8.58
C TYR A 262 -7.15 11.80 -7.13
N TYR A 263 -6.22 11.15 -6.43
CA TYR A 263 -6.34 11.04 -4.99
C TYR A 263 -5.99 12.39 -4.36
N LEU A 264 -6.97 13.05 -3.75
CA LEU A 264 -6.79 14.24 -2.94
C LEU A 264 -6.71 13.83 -1.45
N PRO A 265 -5.54 13.96 -0.81
CA PRO A 265 -5.44 13.73 0.62
C PRO A 265 -6.27 14.72 1.43
N TYR A 266 -6.74 14.25 2.57
CA TYR A 266 -7.31 15.10 3.61
C TYR A 266 -6.63 14.72 4.91
N LYS A 267 -6.42 15.70 5.78
CA LYS A 267 -5.92 15.48 7.13
C LYS A 267 -6.92 15.92 8.19
N GLN A 268 -6.83 15.30 9.35
CA GLN A 268 -7.62 15.66 10.52
C GLN A 268 -6.79 16.55 11.44
N ALA A 269 -7.22 17.80 11.60
CA ALA A 269 -6.59 18.78 12.48
C ALA A 269 -7.66 19.43 13.38
N GLY A 270 -7.47 19.34 14.70
CA GLY A 270 -8.41 19.94 15.68
C GLY A 270 -9.83 19.39 15.58
N GLY A 271 -10.00 18.12 15.17
CA GLY A 271 -11.32 17.50 14.96
C GLY A 271 -12.01 17.88 13.64
N VAL A 272 -11.38 18.70 12.81
CA VAL A 272 -11.89 19.11 11.49
C VAL A 272 -11.08 18.41 10.39
N TRP A 273 -11.74 18.12 9.28
CA TRP A 273 -11.11 17.58 8.08
C TRP A 273 -10.79 18.71 7.11
N GLU A 274 -9.55 18.80 6.68
CA GLU A 274 -9.05 19.80 5.73
C GLU A 274 -8.33 19.15 4.55
N GLU A 275 -8.39 19.80 3.38
CA GLU A 275 -7.64 19.36 2.19
C GLU A 275 -6.13 19.44 2.46
N PHE A 276 -5.39 18.49 1.92
CA PHE A 276 -3.94 18.42 2.05
C PHE A 276 -3.31 17.95 0.72
N PRO A 277 -2.20 18.54 0.24
CA PRO A 277 -1.38 19.59 0.87
C PRO A 277 -2.06 20.97 0.93
N ASN A 278 -1.59 21.82 1.84
CA ASN A 278 -2.00 23.23 1.83
C ASN A 278 -1.33 23.95 0.64
N GLU A 279 -2.12 24.65 -0.17
CA GLU A 279 -1.58 25.52 -1.21
C GLU A 279 -0.78 26.67 -0.57
N LEU A 280 0.54 26.61 -0.69
CA LEU A 280 1.44 27.65 -0.22
C LEU A 280 2.06 28.32 -1.44
N GLU A 281 1.69 29.59 -1.69
CA GLU A 281 2.11 30.35 -2.86
C GLU A 281 3.64 30.32 -3.08
N ARG A 282 4.41 30.45 -1.99
CA ARG A 282 5.89 30.41 -2.03
C ARG A 282 6.48 29.10 -2.56
N TRP A 283 5.72 28.00 -2.51
CA TRP A 283 6.12 26.67 -2.95
C TRP A 283 5.39 26.24 -4.22
N ASN A 284 4.52 27.08 -4.79
CA ASN A 284 3.75 26.78 -5.99
C ASN A 284 3.01 25.43 -5.93
N ILE A 285 2.55 25.05 -4.73
CA ILE A 285 1.72 23.86 -4.52
C ILE A 285 0.33 24.19 -5.03
N ARG A 286 -0.20 23.35 -5.91
CA ARG A 286 -1.53 23.46 -6.50
C ARG A 286 -2.27 22.16 -6.26
N THR A 287 -3.40 22.20 -5.57
CA THR A 287 -4.27 21.05 -5.34
C THR A 287 -5.30 20.92 -6.46
N GLU A 288 -5.72 22.03 -7.08
CA GLU A 288 -6.75 22.06 -8.13
C GLU A 288 -6.50 21.12 -9.34
N ASP A 289 -5.24 20.88 -9.70
CA ASP A 289 -4.87 20.10 -10.89
C ASP A 289 -4.00 18.87 -10.60
N GLY A 290 -4.10 18.34 -9.38
CA GLY A 290 -3.51 17.07 -8.93
C GLY A 290 -1.98 17.06 -8.78
N PRO A 291 -1.39 15.92 -8.38
CA PRO A 291 0.04 15.84 -8.08
C PRO A 291 0.92 15.96 -9.34
N ARG A 292 1.57 17.09 -9.54
CA ARG A 292 2.41 17.35 -10.72
C ARG A 292 3.82 17.81 -10.34
N SER A 293 4.82 17.22 -11.00
CA SER A 293 6.21 17.69 -10.96
C SER A 293 6.32 19.13 -11.48
N GLN A 294 6.89 20.01 -10.65
CA GLN A 294 7.13 21.40 -11.02
C GLN A 294 8.28 21.57 -12.02
N LYS A 295 9.10 20.53 -12.20
CA LYS A 295 10.31 20.55 -13.03
C LYS A 295 10.03 20.24 -14.50
N ASP A 296 9.14 19.28 -14.75
CA ASP A 296 9.00 18.64 -16.07
C ASP A 296 7.56 18.18 -16.37
N GLU A 297 6.57 18.68 -15.63
CA GLU A 297 5.13 18.38 -15.84
C GLU A 297 4.77 16.89 -15.75
N ARG A 298 5.62 16.02 -15.17
CA ARG A 298 5.22 14.65 -14.82
C ARG A 298 3.99 14.65 -13.93
N ARG A 299 3.09 13.70 -14.17
CA ARG A 299 1.81 13.54 -13.48
C ARG A 299 1.60 12.11 -13.02
N TRP A 300 0.69 11.94 -12.07
CA TRP A 300 0.04 10.67 -11.76
C TRP A 300 -0.74 10.12 -12.95
N ALA A 301 -1.23 8.89 -12.79
CA ALA A 301 -2.27 8.33 -13.64
C ALA A 301 -3.36 7.69 -12.78
N THR A 302 -4.42 7.24 -13.44
CA THR A 302 -5.56 6.59 -12.78
C THR A 302 -5.79 5.20 -13.34
N GLY A 303 -6.67 4.46 -12.68
CA GLY A 303 -7.14 3.17 -13.16
C GLY A 303 -8.51 2.83 -12.63
N ARG A 304 -9.05 1.71 -13.14
CA ARG A 304 -10.36 1.19 -12.77
C ARG A 304 -10.27 -0.29 -12.44
N LEU A 305 -10.90 -0.69 -11.35
CA LEU A 305 -11.29 -2.06 -11.09
C LEU A 305 -12.80 -2.17 -11.32
N VAL A 306 -13.22 -3.01 -12.26
CA VAL A 306 -14.62 -3.22 -12.60
C VAL A 306 -14.98 -4.67 -12.31
N TYR A 307 -16.05 -4.90 -11.55
CA TYR A 307 -16.58 -6.24 -11.30
C TYR A 307 -18.04 -6.36 -11.71
N THR A 308 -18.30 -7.30 -12.61
CA THR A 308 -19.65 -7.76 -12.98
C THR A 308 -19.86 -9.19 -12.45
N PRO A 309 -20.27 -9.37 -11.19
CA PRO A 309 -20.36 -10.69 -10.56
C PRO A 309 -21.35 -11.62 -11.28
N PRO A 310 -21.01 -12.90 -11.49
CA PRO A 310 -21.98 -13.91 -11.93
C PRO A 310 -22.94 -14.23 -10.76
N LEU A 311 -24.03 -13.48 -10.64
CA LEU A 311 -24.96 -13.53 -9.50
C LEU A 311 -25.61 -14.91 -9.25
N HIS A 312 -25.58 -15.80 -10.24
CA HIS A 312 -26.04 -17.18 -10.13
C HIS A 312 -25.04 -18.11 -9.38
N ARG A 313 -23.80 -17.65 -9.14
CA ARG A 313 -22.75 -18.42 -8.46
C ARG A 313 -22.52 -17.88 -7.06
N ARG A 314 -22.61 -18.75 -6.04
CA ARG A 314 -22.35 -18.36 -4.64
C ARG A 314 -20.91 -17.88 -4.41
N SER A 315 -19.96 -18.37 -5.20
CA SER A 315 -18.55 -17.94 -5.17
C SER A 315 -18.30 -16.50 -5.63
N ALA A 316 -19.30 -15.81 -6.20
CA ALA A 316 -19.21 -14.39 -6.56
C ALA A 316 -19.34 -13.47 -5.34
N PHE A 317 -19.91 -13.97 -4.24
CA PHE A 317 -20.16 -13.22 -3.02
C PHE A 317 -18.96 -13.35 -2.06
N TYR A 318 -18.87 -12.43 -1.10
CA TYR A 318 -17.84 -12.47 -0.06
C TYR A 318 -18.03 -13.73 0.82
N PRO A 319 -17.00 -14.53 1.11
CA PRO A 319 -17.17 -15.89 1.62
C PRO A 319 -17.57 -16.00 3.11
N VAL A 320 -17.90 -14.89 3.76
CA VAL A 320 -18.34 -14.89 5.16
C VAL A 320 -19.82 -15.28 5.25
N GLU A 321 -20.12 -16.24 6.14
CA GLU A 321 -21.48 -16.71 6.47
C GLU A 321 -21.84 -16.28 7.91
N ALA A 322 -21.99 -14.98 8.13
CA ALA A 322 -22.35 -14.40 9.43
C ALA A 322 -23.59 -13.50 9.32
N GLU A 323 -24.12 -13.04 10.47
CA GLU A 323 -25.22 -12.08 10.48
C GLU A 323 -24.88 -10.82 9.66
N GLY A 324 -25.79 -10.43 8.77
CA GLY A 324 -25.57 -9.33 7.83
C GLY A 324 -24.81 -9.69 6.55
N PHE A 325 -24.33 -10.93 6.38
CA PHE A 325 -23.60 -11.39 5.19
C PHE A 325 -24.36 -12.46 4.40
N ASN A 326 -24.68 -12.17 3.14
CA ASN A 326 -25.25 -13.14 2.18
C ASN A 326 -26.51 -13.86 2.69
N GLN A 327 -27.33 -13.16 3.46
CA GLN A 327 -28.49 -13.73 4.12
C GLN A 327 -29.76 -13.57 3.30
N ASN A 328 -30.64 -14.58 3.40
CA ASN A 328 -31.97 -14.56 2.81
C ASN A 328 -31.98 -14.30 1.29
N LEU A 329 -30.99 -14.86 0.56
CA LEU A 329 -30.85 -14.69 -0.88
C LEU A 329 -31.39 -15.90 -1.64
N SER A 330 -32.23 -15.65 -2.64
CA SER A 330 -32.53 -16.60 -3.71
C SER A 330 -31.77 -16.17 -4.96
N LEU A 331 -30.80 -16.98 -5.37
CA LEU A 331 -29.96 -16.72 -6.54
C LEU A 331 -30.69 -17.07 -7.84
N PRO A 332 -30.44 -16.35 -8.94
CA PRO A 332 -30.99 -16.71 -10.23
C PRO A 332 -30.40 -18.03 -10.74
N SER A 333 -31.18 -18.80 -11.50
CA SER A 333 -30.71 -20.05 -12.14
C SER A 333 -29.84 -19.81 -13.37
N ALA A 334 -29.83 -18.59 -13.92
CA ALA A 334 -29.10 -18.20 -15.12
C ALA A 334 -28.36 -16.88 -14.90
N ALA A 335 -27.38 -16.60 -15.77
CA ALA A 335 -26.51 -15.43 -15.66
C ALA A 335 -27.26 -14.09 -15.72
N GLU A 336 -28.33 -14.00 -16.50
CA GLU A 336 -29.11 -12.76 -16.70
C GLU A 336 -30.23 -12.56 -15.66
N GLY A 337 -30.30 -13.42 -14.62
CA GLY A 337 -31.35 -13.31 -13.61
C GLY A 337 -31.06 -12.32 -12.49
N ALA A 338 -32.07 -12.05 -11.68
CA ALA A 338 -31.99 -11.17 -10.53
C ALA A 338 -31.87 -11.97 -9.23
N VAL A 339 -31.12 -11.43 -8.27
CA VAL A 339 -31.13 -11.86 -6.88
C VAL A 339 -32.41 -11.33 -6.24
N VAL A 340 -33.15 -12.22 -5.58
CA VAL A 340 -34.38 -11.89 -4.83
C VAL A 340 -34.25 -12.37 -3.40
N ARG A 341 -35.21 -11.98 -2.56
CA ARG A 341 -35.31 -12.47 -1.18
C ARG A 341 -35.86 -13.90 -1.18
N SER A 342 -35.26 -14.81 -0.42
CA SER A 342 -35.79 -16.18 -0.29
C SER A 342 -37.04 -16.24 0.60
N ASP A 343 -37.12 -15.35 1.58
CA ASP A 343 -38.27 -15.10 2.46
C ASP A 343 -38.64 -13.61 2.34
N GLU A 344 -39.82 -13.33 1.80
CA GLU A 344 -40.32 -11.97 1.54
C GLU A 344 -40.67 -11.20 2.83
N THR A 345 -40.66 -11.85 3.99
CA THR A 345 -40.93 -11.22 5.30
C THR A 345 -39.68 -10.69 5.97
N LEU A 346 -38.50 -11.16 5.53
CA LEU A 346 -37.21 -10.78 6.08
C LEU A 346 -36.44 -9.89 5.08
N PRO A 347 -35.54 -9.02 5.56
CA PRO A 347 -34.56 -8.38 4.69
C PRO A 347 -33.58 -9.42 4.14
N SER A 348 -32.92 -9.13 3.03
CA SER A 348 -31.79 -9.90 2.51
C SER A 348 -30.56 -9.02 2.38
N SER A 349 -29.36 -9.61 2.47
CA SER A 349 -28.10 -8.91 2.25
C SER A 349 -27.21 -9.69 1.30
N ALA A 350 -26.60 -9.02 0.33
CA ALA A 350 -25.57 -9.57 -0.55
C ALA A 350 -24.29 -8.76 -0.37
N VAL A 351 -23.15 -9.42 -0.10
CA VAL A 351 -21.88 -8.74 0.18
C VAL A 351 -20.83 -9.13 -0.85
N PHE A 352 -20.08 -8.13 -1.34
CA PHE A 352 -19.00 -8.29 -2.31
C PHE A 352 -17.75 -7.60 -1.78
N ALA A 353 -16.58 -8.23 -1.91
CA ALA A 353 -15.31 -7.57 -1.66
C ALA A 353 -14.78 -6.90 -2.93
N MET A 354 -14.11 -5.76 -2.79
CA MET A 354 -13.38 -5.03 -3.83
C MET A 354 -11.99 -4.70 -3.28
N ALA A 355 -10.99 -5.51 -3.61
CA ALA A 355 -9.60 -5.30 -3.18
C ALA A 355 -8.80 -4.58 -4.27
N SER A 356 -7.94 -3.64 -3.87
CA SER A 356 -7.12 -2.85 -4.79
C SER A 356 -5.67 -2.82 -4.30
N PRO A 357 -4.68 -3.17 -5.13
CA PRO A 357 -3.27 -2.98 -4.77
C PRO A 357 -2.85 -1.50 -4.85
N TYR A 358 -3.74 -0.62 -5.34
CA TYR A 358 -3.54 0.82 -5.52
C TYR A 358 -4.45 1.64 -4.59
N VAL A 359 -4.05 2.86 -4.27
CA VAL A 359 -4.83 3.77 -3.42
C VAL A 359 -6.15 4.15 -4.10
N LEU A 360 -7.26 3.93 -3.40
CA LEU A 360 -8.61 4.21 -3.90
C LEU A 360 -8.90 5.72 -3.85
N ILE A 361 -9.49 6.19 -4.95
CA ILE A 361 -10.01 7.55 -5.12
C ILE A 361 -11.50 7.57 -4.83
N ASP A 362 -12.26 6.69 -5.48
CA ASP A 362 -13.73 6.72 -5.51
C ASP A 362 -14.33 5.35 -5.87
N ALA A 363 -15.65 5.19 -5.71
CA ALA A 363 -16.38 4.02 -6.19
C ALA A 363 -17.82 4.34 -6.64
N GLY A 364 -18.24 3.64 -7.69
CA GLY A 364 -19.59 3.69 -8.24
C GLY A 364 -20.24 2.32 -8.31
N PHE A 365 -21.56 2.29 -8.14
CA PHE A 365 -22.37 1.09 -8.12
C PHE A 365 -23.52 1.25 -9.10
N GLU A 366 -23.59 0.39 -10.11
CA GLU A 366 -24.68 0.35 -11.08
C GLU A 366 -25.40 -0.99 -10.98
N LEU A 367 -26.73 -0.96 -10.96
CA LEU A 367 -27.56 -2.18 -10.94
C LEU A 367 -28.94 -1.91 -11.53
N TYR A 368 -29.64 -2.97 -11.91
CA TYR A 368 -31.07 -2.94 -12.21
C TYR A 368 -31.84 -3.30 -10.94
N ALA A 369 -32.77 -2.44 -10.51
CA ALA A 369 -33.59 -2.67 -9.31
C ALA A 369 -35.06 -2.85 -9.68
N GLU A 370 -35.73 -3.78 -9.01
CA GLU A 370 -37.19 -4.00 -9.10
C GLU A 370 -37.79 -4.01 -7.70
N LEU A 371 -38.63 -3.02 -7.38
CA LEU A 371 -39.24 -2.83 -6.07
C LEU A 371 -40.75 -2.65 -6.25
N ALA A 372 -41.55 -3.58 -5.72
CA ALA A 372 -42.98 -3.65 -6.02
C ALA A 372 -43.83 -2.51 -5.43
N SER A 373 -43.44 -1.93 -4.30
CA SER A 373 -44.28 -0.94 -3.58
C SER A 373 -43.43 0.05 -2.78
N ALA A 374 -44.06 1.11 -2.25
CA ALA A 374 -43.41 2.12 -1.40
C ALA A 374 -42.81 1.59 -0.09
N HIS A 375 -43.20 0.38 0.33
CA HIS A 375 -42.62 -0.30 1.48
C HIS A 375 -41.36 -1.10 1.13
N HIS A 376 -41.07 -1.27 -0.17
CA HIS A 376 -39.85 -1.91 -0.64
C HIS A 376 -38.72 -0.90 -0.79
N GLN A 377 -37.53 -1.32 -0.40
CA GLN A 377 -36.32 -0.52 -0.53
C GLN A 377 -35.12 -1.39 -0.91
N LEU A 378 -34.20 -0.79 -1.64
CA LEU A 378 -32.86 -1.28 -1.87
C LEU A 378 -31.87 -0.27 -1.28
N ILE A 379 -30.92 -0.75 -0.49
CA ILE A 379 -29.88 0.06 0.16
C ILE A 379 -28.51 -0.48 -0.27
N VAL A 380 -27.58 0.40 -0.63
CA VAL A 380 -26.18 0.07 -0.87
C VAL A 380 -25.33 0.73 0.21
N GLU A 381 -24.45 -0.05 0.82
CA GLU A 381 -23.54 0.37 1.87
C GLU A 381 -22.12 -0.10 1.58
N THR A 382 -21.13 0.57 2.15
CA THR A 382 -19.71 0.21 2.05
C THR A 382 -19.07 0.05 3.42
N SER A 383 -18.07 -0.82 3.53
CA SER A 383 -17.29 -1.01 4.75
C SER A 383 -15.80 -1.13 4.43
N THR A 384 -14.97 -0.46 5.21
CA THR A 384 -13.50 -0.52 5.12
C THR A 384 -12.86 -1.21 6.32
N ASP A 385 -13.68 -1.78 7.22
CA ASP A 385 -13.30 -2.47 8.46
C ASP A 385 -13.88 -3.90 8.52
N LEU A 386 -13.91 -4.57 7.36
CA LEU A 386 -14.39 -5.96 7.19
C LEU A 386 -15.83 -6.18 7.67
N GLY A 387 -16.67 -5.15 7.58
CA GLY A 387 -18.10 -5.20 7.89
C GLY A 387 -18.44 -4.91 9.36
N LYS A 388 -17.48 -4.45 10.17
CA LYS A 388 -17.74 -4.00 11.55
C LYS A 388 -18.56 -2.70 11.57
N SER A 389 -18.36 -1.82 10.60
CA SER A 389 -19.19 -0.63 10.37
C SER A 389 -19.53 -0.48 8.89
N TRP A 390 -20.67 0.17 8.62
CA TRP A 390 -21.22 0.35 7.28
C TRP A 390 -21.60 1.81 7.05
N GLN A 391 -21.17 2.37 5.92
CA GLN A 391 -21.47 3.72 5.46
C GLN A 391 -22.43 3.65 4.27
N SER A 392 -23.52 4.43 4.31
CA SER A 392 -24.54 4.42 3.25
C SER A 392 -24.02 5.03 1.96
N ALA A 393 -24.08 4.31 0.84
CA ALA A 393 -23.75 4.81 -0.49
C ALA A 393 -25.00 5.25 -1.28
N GLY A 394 -26.18 4.74 -0.92
CA GLY A 394 -27.41 5.15 -1.56
C GLY A 394 -28.60 4.27 -1.22
N GLN A 395 -29.80 4.79 -1.47
CA GLN A 395 -31.04 4.09 -1.29
C GLN A 395 -32.03 4.44 -2.40
N VAL A 396 -32.82 3.45 -2.83
CA VAL A 396 -34.01 3.64 -3.67
C VAL A 396 -35.20 2.93 -3.05
N ARG A 397 -36.39 3.54 -3.17
CA ARG A 397 -37.67 3.00 -2.68
C ARG A 397 -38.59 2.71 -3.86
N GLY A 398 -39.47 1.72 -3.69
CA GLY A 398 -40.46 1.39 -4.71
C GLY A 398 -41.62 2.40 -4.78
N PRO A 399 -42.52 2.24 -5.75
CA PRO A 399 -42.38 1.35 -6.90
C PRO A 399 -41.24 1.82 -7.82
N HIS A 400 -40.34 0.91 -8.19
CA HIS A 400 -39.20 1.19 -9.09
C HIS A 400 -38.89 -0.04 -9.94
N ALA A 401 -38.63 0.15 -11.23
CA ALA A 401 -38.21 -0.90 -12.14
C ALA A 401 -37.29 -0.29 -13.18
N GLY A 402 -35.98 -0.48 -13.04
CA GLY A 402 -35.03 0.11 -13.96
C GLY A 402 -33.60 0.19 -13.43
N PRO A 403 -32.68 0.67 -14.28
CA PRO A 403 -31.32 1.00 -13.86
C PRO A 403 -31.34 2.01 -12.71
N TRP A 404 -30.46 1.79 -11.76
CA TRP A 404 -30.22 2.68 -10.65
C TRP A 404 -28.72 2.73 -10.35
N ARG A 405 -28.26 3.88 -9.85
CA ARG A 405 -26.86 4.14 -9.57
C ARG A 405 -26.72 4.70 -8.15
N ALA A 406 -25.66 4.27 -7.48
CA ALA A 406 -25.18 4.84 -6.24
C ALA A 406 -23.68 5.13 -6.37
N ALA A 407 -23.16 5.99 -5.50
CA ALA A 407 -21.75 6.28 -5.38
C ALA A 407 -21.38 6.26 -3.89
N VAL A 408 -20.11 6.08 -3.57
CA VAL A 408 -19.66 6.19 -2.17
C VAL A 408 -20.02 7.57 -1.61
N GLN A 409 -20.37 7.60 -0.32
CA GLN A 409 -20.68 8.82 0.40
C GLN A 409 -19.47 9.77 0.48
N ALA A 410 -19.66 11.00 0.01
CA ALA A 410 -18.78 12.10 0.37
C ALA A 410 -18.96 12.44 1.85
N LEU A 411 -17.86 12.37 2.61
CA LEU A 411 -17.79 12.70 4.04
C LEU A 411 -17.37 14.14 4.27
N THR A 412 -16.53 14.69 3.39
CA THR A 412 -16.08 16.09 3.43
C THR A 412 -15.87 16.55 2.00
N VAL A 413 -16.33 17.75 1.68
CA VAL A 413 -16.15 18.40 0.37
C VAL A 413 -15.34 19.65 0.63
N GLY A 414 -14.20 19.78 -0.04
CA GLY A 414 -13.43 21.02 -0.05
C GLY A 414 -13.50 21.69 -1.42
N ASP A 415 -12.55 22.59 -1.69
CA ASP A 415 -12.58 23.43 -2.88
C ASP A 415 -12.19 22.65 -4.14
N HIS A 416 -11.37 21.60 -4.00
CA HIS A 416 -10.77 20.90 -5.13
C HIS A 416 -11.22 19.45 -5.26
N GLY A 417 -11.86 18.90 -4.22
CA GLY A 417 -12.38 17.55 -4.28
C GLY A 417 -13.28 17.19 -3.10
N ALA A 418 -13.43 15.88 -2.91
CA ALA A 418 -14.17 15.34 -1.78
C ALA A 418 -13.45 14.15 -1.18
N ARG A 419 -13.36 14.14 0.15
CA ARG A 419 -13.06 12.96 0.94
C ARG A 419 -14.32 12.10 0.99
N ASN A 420 -14.22 10.86 0.55
CA ASN A 420 -15.30 9.87 0.68
C ASN A 420 -14.89 8.74 1.64
N ALA A 421 -15.79 7.78 1.87
CA ALA A 421 -15.53 6.68 2.80
C ALA A 421 -14.40 5.72 2.38
N LEU A 422 -13.90 5.81 1.13
CA LEU A 422 -12.86 4.96 0.56
C LEU A 422 -11.53 5.68 0.31
N SER A 423 -11.48 7.01 0.43
CA SER A 423 -10.27 7.81 0.18
C SER A 423 -9.11 7.31 1.03
N GLY A 424 -7.99 6.97 0.39
CA GLY A 424 -6.76 6.49 1.07
C GLY A 424 -6.84 5.02 1.52
N LYS A 425 -7.83 4.26 1.05
CA LYS A 425 -7.99 2.82 1.36
C LYS A 425 -7.56 1.96 0.18
N TYR A 426 -7.36 0.67 0.43
CA TYR A 426 -6.86 -0.34 -0.53
C TYR A 426 -7.84 -1.50 -0.71
N GLY A 427 -9.03 -1.38 -0.15
CA GLY A 427 -10.07 -2.37 -0.30
C GLY A 427 -11.28 -2.04 0.54
N TYR A 428 -12.42 -2.62 0.17
CA TYR A 428 -13.68 -2.42 0.86
C TYR A 428 -14.66 -3.55 0.57
N LEU A 429 -15.71 -3.63 1.37
CA LEU A 429 -16.90 -4.43 1.12
C LEU A 429 -18.04 -3.55 0.62
N VAL A 430 -18.87 -4.09 -0.26
CA VAL A 430 -20.14 -3.52 -0.69
C VAL A 430 -21.25 -4.43 -0.20
N ARG A 431 -22.24 -3.90 0.51
CA ARG A 431 -23.46 -4.61 0.91
C ARG A 431 -24.66 -4.04 0.17
N ILE A 432 -25.46 -4.92 -0.42
CA ILE A 432 -26.74 -4.60 -1.03
C ILE A 432 -27.84 -5.24 -0.21
N THR A 433 -28.73 -4.43 0.34
CA THR A 433 -29.83 -4.88 1.20
C THR A 433 -31.16 -4.68 0.50
N LEU A 434 -31.98 -5.73 0.42
CA LEU A 434 -33.37 -5.66 -0.04
C LEU A 434 -34.30 -5.80 1.17
N ALA A 435 -35.30 -4.92 1.29
CA ALA A 435 -36.27 -4.98 2.39
C ALA A 435 -37.68 -4.57 1.92
N GLY A 436 -38.70 -4.94 2.70
CA GLY A 436 -40.11 -4.59 2.50
C GLY A 436 -41.06 -5.79 2.71
N PRO A 437 -42.30 -5.62 3.17
CA PRO A 437 -43.20 -6.75 3.39
C PRO A 437 -43.83 -7.26 2.08
N GLY A 438 -43.65 -8.55 1.77
CA GLY A 438 -44.38 -9.30 0.73
C GLY A 438 -44.16 -8.81 -0.71
N GLY A 439 -44.19 -9.71 -1.69
CA GLY A 439 -43.94 -9.35 -3.08
C GLY A 439 -42.46 -9.08 -3.41
N ARG A 440 -42.23 -8.70 -4.67
CA ARG A 440 -40.91 -8.75 -5.28
C ARG A 440 -40.06 -7.52 -4.93
N ALA A 441 -38.91 -7.78 -4.31
CA ALA A 441 -37.75 -6.90 -4.27
C ALA A 441 -36.57 -7.67 -4.87
N ALA A 442 -35.92 -7.09 -5.88
CA ALA A 442 -34.88 -7.76 -6.64
C ALA A 442 -33.80 -6.78 -7.11
N PHE A 443 -32.59 -7.30 -7.32
CA PHE A 443 -31.56 -6.62 -8.11
C PHE A 443 -30.85 -7.55 -9.09
N GLY A 444 -30.42 -7.02 -10.23
CA GLY A 444 -29.65 -7.74 -11.25
C GLY A 444 -28.69 -6.79 -11.98
N ASN A 445 -27.96 -7.30 -12.97
CA ASN A 445 -27.02 -6.50 -13.79
C ASN A 445 -26.07 -5.64 -12.95
N LEU A 446 -25.55 -6.21 -11.86
CA LEU A 446 -24.68 -5.51 -10.92
C LEU A 446 -23.32 -5.23 -11.58
N ARG A 447 -22.87 -3.98 -11.49
CA ARG A 447 -21.53 -3.55 -11.86
C ARG A 447 -20.96 -2.68 -10.74
N LEU A 448 -19.87 -3.13 -10.15
CA LEU A 448 -19.09 -2.41 -9.15
C LEU A 448 -17.88 -1.79 -9.85
N THR A 449 -17.62 -0.50 -9.65
CA THR A 449 -16.43 0.16 -10.21
C THR A 449 -15.69 0.88 -9.10
N SER A 450 -14.41 0.60 -8.94
CA SER A 450 -13.48 1.34 -8.06
C SER A 450 -12.50 2.12 -8.91
N LEU A 451 -12.29 3.39 -8.59
CA LEU A 451 -11.28 4.26 -9.20
C LEU A 451 -10.06 4.33 -8.28
N PHE A 452 -8.87 4.28 -8.84
CA PHE A 452 -7.62 4.35 -8.08
C PHE A 452 -6.57 5.22 -8.76
N GLN A 453 -5.59 5.68 -7.98
CA GLN A 453 -4.41 6.37 -8.46
C GLN A 453 -3.24 5.40 -8.60
N LEU A 454 -2.42 5.58 -9.64
CA LEU A 454 -1.22 4.78 -9.86
C LEU A 454 -0.06 5.64 -10.37
N ASN A 455 1.17 5.15 -10.16
CA ASN A 455 2.37 5.68 -10.80
C ASN A 455 2.50 5.10 -12.22
N PRO A 456 2.33 5.89 -13.29
CA PRO A 456 2.37 5.38 -14.67
C PRO A 456 3.74 4.83 -15.06
N ARG A 457 4.78 5.08 -14.26
CA ARG A 457 6.15 4.56 -14.47
C ARG A 457 6.34 3.12 -14.03
N SER A 458 5.37 2.56 -13.31
CA SER A 458 5.29 1.13 -13.00
C SER A 458 4.66 0.30 -14.14
N LEU A 459 4.33 0.92 -15.28
CA LEU A 459 3.62 0.30 -16.39
C LEU A 459 4.54 0.09 -17.62
N PRO A 460 4.36 -1.01 -18.37
CA PRO A 460 5.22 -1.36 -19.52
C PRO A 460 5.07 -0.40 -20.71
N GLN A 461 5.95 0.59 -20.79
CA GLN A 461 5.85 1.67 -21.79
C GLN A 461 6.22 1.21 -23.21
N LEU A 462 5.23 0.92 -24.05
CA LEU A 462 5.48 0.52 -25.44
C LEU A 462 6.19 1.63 -26.23
N VAL A 463 7.13 1.21 -27.07
CA VAL A 463 7.86 2.04 -28.03
C VAL A 463 7.49 1.68 -29.47
N SER A 464 7.98 2.47 -30.43
CA SER A 464 7.84 2.19 -31.87
C SER A 464 8.46 0.84 -32.22
N GLY A 465 7.76 0.03 -33.01
CA GLY A 465 8.23 -1.28 -33.48
C GLY A 465 7.82 -2.43 -32.57
N GLU A 466 8.70 -3.43 -32.44
CA GLU A 466 8.43 -4.63 -31.66
C GLU A 466 8.76 -4.42 -30.18
N ASN A 467 7.82 -4.77 -29.33
CA ASN A 467 7.95 -4.75 -27.88
C ASN A 467 7.80 -6.18 -27.39
N GLU A 468 8.78 -6.68 -26.66
CA GLU A 468 8.71 -8.00 -26.03
C GLU A 468 8.26 -7.86 -24.58
N LEU A 469 7.09 -8.45 -24.28
CA LEU A 469 6.42 -8.33 -23.00
C LEU A 469 6.48 -9.66 -22.26
N ILE A 470 6.63 -9.58 -20.94
CA ILE A 470 6.66 -10.72 -20.03
C ILE A 470 5.45 -10.59 -19.09
N TYR A 471 4.46 -11.46 -19.28
CA TYR A 471 3.42 -11.71 -18.30
C TYR A 471 3.98 -12.56 -17.16
N SER A 472 3.74 -12.17 -15.90
CA SER A 472 4.12 -12.94 -14.72
C SER A 472 2.98 -12.98 -13.70
N PRO A 473 2.50 -14.17 -13.30
CA PRO A 473 1.53 -14.30 -12.22
C PRO A 473 2.18 -13.99 -10.86
N GLY A 474 1.35 -13.61 -9.89
CA GLY A 474 1.78 -13.55 -8.50
C GLY A 474 1.68 -14.90 -7.78
N SER A 475 1.94 -14.86 -6.49
CA SER A 475 1.71 -16.01 -5.62
C SER A 475 0.24 -16.43 -5.64
N GLN A 476 -0.01 -17.74 -5.75
CA GLN A 476 -1.35 -18.36 -5.73
C GLN A 476 -1.93 -18.36 -4.31
N ARG A 477 -2.15 -17.16 -3.77
CA ARG A 477 -2.68 -16.91 -2.43
C ARG A 477 -3.66 -15.74 -2.48
N VAL A 478 -4.61 -15.72 -1.55
CA VAL A 478 -5.44 -14.55 -1.28
C VAL A 478 -4.92 -13.93 0.00
N ARG A 479 -4.38 -12.71 -0.10
CA ARG A 479 -4.01 -11.91 1.07
C ARG A 479 -5.21 -11.09 1.52
N THR A 480 -5.54 -11.13 2.80
CA THR A 480 -6.57 -10.30 3.42
C THR A 480 -5.94 -9.45 4.50
N SER A 481 -5.91 -8.13 4.28
CA SER A 481 -5.53 -7.16 5.31
C SER A 481 -6.63 -7.05 6.35
N ILE A 482 -6.25 -7.01 7.62
CA ILE A 482 -7.14 -6.85 8.77
C ILE A 482 -6.90 -5.44 9.31
N PRO A 483 -7.70 -4.45 8.89
CA PRO A 483 -7.55 -3.08 9.35
C PRO A 483 -7.85 -3.01 10.85
N VAL A 484 -7.04 -2.27 11.60
CA VAL A 484 -7.24 -2.04 13.05
C VAL A 484 -7.40 -0.55 13.29
N ASP A 485 -8.55 -0.15 13.84
CA ASP A 485 -8.73 1.21 14.34
C ASP A 485 -8.34 1.26 15.83
N LEU A 486 -7.21 1.91 16.13
CA LEU A 486 -6.69 2.02 17.49
C LEU A 486 -7.69 2.67 18.46
N SER A 487 -8.59 3.53 17.98
CA SER A 487 -9.62 4.17 18.82
C SER A 487 -10.75 3.22 19.23
N ARG A 488 -10.89 2.10 18.52
CA ARG A 488 -11.91 1.06 18.72
C ARG A 488 -11.25 -0.30 18.97
N LEU A 489 -10.05 -0.32 19.56
CA LEU A 489 -9.21 -1.52 19.67
C LEU A 489 -9.96 -2.75 20.22
N SER A 490 -10.82 -2.57 21.23
CA SER A 490 -11.61 -3.66 21.83
C SER A 490 -12.63 -4.31 20.89
N GLU A 491 -12.94 -3.68 19.76
CA GLU A 491 -13.79 -4.28 18.73
C GLU A 491 -12.99 -5.18 17.77
N PHE A 492 -11.67 -5.04 17.72
CA PHE A 492 -10.77 -5.79 16.84
C PHE A 492 -9.97 -6.87 17.59
N ALA A 493 -9.53 -6.56 18.80
CA ALA A 493 -8.76 -7.45 19.64
C ALA A 493 -9.69 -8.43 20.39
N LEU A 494 -9.24 -9.66 20.55
CA LEU A 494 -9.83 -10.67 21.43
C LEU A 494 -9.76 -10.23 22.90
N SER A 495 -8.63 -9.64 23.30
CA SER A 495 -8.42 -9.05 24.62
C SER A 495 -7.53 -7.82 24.55
N VAL A 496 -7.76 -6.89 25.47
CA VAL A 496 -6.98 -5.66 25.66
C VAL A 496 -6.79 -5.45 27.15
N ASP A 497 -5.55 -5.48 27.61
CA ASP A 497 -5.18 -5.36 29.02
C ASP A 497 -4.28 -4.14 29.24
N ASP A 498 -4.69 -3.22 30.12
CA ASP A 498 -3.91 -2.04 30.54
C ASP A 498 -3.34 -1.18 29.39
N LEU A 499 -4.07 -1.06 28.27
CA LEU A 499 -3.74 -0.15 27.17
C LEU A 499 -4.67 1.06 27.13
N VAL A 500 -4.12 2.23 26.82
CA VAL A 500 -4.82 3.51 26.74
C VAL A 500 -4.60 4.12 25.37
N TYR A 501 -5.70 4.44 24.69
CA TYR A 501 -5.70 5.24 23.48
C TYR A 501 -5.65 6.72 23.82
N THR A 502 -4.78 7.45 23.13
CA THR A 502 -4.67 8.91 23.19
C THR A 502 -4.51 9.48 21.79
N GLU A 503 -5.02 10.69 21.59
CA GLU A 503 -4.80 11.43 20.36
C GLU A 503 -4.03 12.72 20.69
N GLU A 504 -2.95 12.96 19.95
CA GLU A 504 -2.10 14.13 20.16
C GLU A 504 -1.63 14.67 18.80
N HIS A 505 -2.00 15.92 18.49
CA HIS A 505 -1.75 16.52 17.17
C HIS A 505 -2.25 15.64 16.00
N GLY A 506 -3.40 14.98 16.19
CA GLY A 506 -3.96 14.04 15.22
C GLY A 506 -3.21 12.72 15.08
N ASN A 507 -2.10 12.51 15.80
CA ASN A 507 -1.43 11.21 15.89
C ASN A 507 -2.19 10.34 16.88
N ARG A 508 -2.42 9.09 16.51
CA ARG A 508 -3.13 8.10 17.32
C ARG A 508 -2.11 7.27 18.07
N ILE A 509 -2.10 7.33 19.39
CA ILE A 509 -1.08 6.67 20.21
C ILE A 509 -1.77 5.72 21.19
N LEU A 510 -1.38 4.46 21.14
CA LEU A 510 -1.76 3.41 22.07
C LEU A 510 -0.58 3.13 23.00
N SER A 511 -0.76 3.27 24.32
CA SER A 511 0.31 3.09 25.30
C SER A 511 -0.15 2.32 26.54
N PRO A 512 0.75 1.65 27.28
CA PRO A 512 0.43 1.08 28.59
C PRO A 512 -0.06 2.14 29.58
N ALA A 513 -1.10 1.80 30.34
CA ALA A 513 -1.57 2.63 31.44
C ALA A 513 -0.42 2.92 32.42
N GLY A 514 -0.11 4.22 32.59
CA GLY A 514 1.00 4.66 33.43
C GLY A 514 2.39 4.17 32.98
N TRP A 515 2.56 3.83 31.71
CA TRP A 515 3.84 3.40 31.11
C TRP A 515 4.46 2.16 31.75
N LYS A 516 3.61 1.30 32.34
CA LYS A 516 4.01 0.00 32.90
C LYS A 516 3.91 -1.07 31.82
N LYS A 517 2.95 -1.99 31.93
CA LYS A 517 2.72 -3.08 30.99
C LYS A 517 1.32 -2.98 30.42
N GLY A 518 1.19 -3.32 29.15
CA GLY A 518 -0.09 -3.49 28.48
C GLY A 518 0.02 -4.53 27.38
N GLU A 519 -1.11 -5.12 27.02
CA GLU A 519 -1.19 -6.22 26.07
C GLU A 519 -2.44 -6.11 25.20
N ALA A 520 -2.32 -6.50 23.93
CA ALA A 520 -3.46 -6.74 23.06
C ALA A 520 -3.27 -8.07 22.34
N VAL A 521 -4.32 -8.90 22.32
CA VAL A 521 -4.35 -10.17 21.58
C VAL A 521 -5.38 -10.07 20.47
N PHE A 522 -4.99 -10.44 19.26
CA PHE A 522 -5.86 -10.46 18.09
C PHE A 522 -6.09 -11.91 17.64
N GLU A 523 -7.33 -12.25 17.36
CA GLU A 523 -7.70 -13.49 16.67
C GLU A 523 -7.83 -13.20 15.17
N LEU A 524 -7.08 -13.92 14.34
CA LEU A 524 -7.07 -13.75 12.90
C LEU A 524 -7.56 -15.04 12.23
N THR A 525 -8.51 -14.89 11.32
CA THR A 525 -9.07 -15.98 10.52
C THR A 525 -9.12 -15.58 9.05
N ALA A 526 -9.06 -16.57 8.16
CA ALA A 526 -9.36 -16.35 6.76
C ALA A 526 -10.85 -15.98 6.59
N PRO A 527 -11.21 -15.10 5.64
CA PRO A 527 -12.61 -14.89 5.28
C PRO A 527 -13.32 -16.20 4.97
N GLY A 528 -14.40 -16.50 5.68
CA GLY A 528 -15.16 -17.75 5.53
C GLY A 528 -14.64 -18.94 6.36
N GLY A 529 -13.63 -18.74 7.22
CA GLY A 529 -13.13 -19.77 8.13
C GLY A 529 -12.26 -20.85 7.47
N GLY A 530 -11.72 -20.58 6.28
CA GLY A 530 -10.80 -21.51 5.60
C GLY A 530 -9.38 -21.52 6.19
N ASP A 531 -8.52 -22.36 5.62
CA ASP A 531 -7.11 -22.44 5.98
C ASP A 531 -6.39 -21.08 5.86
N VAL A 532 -5.56 -20.80 6.86
CA VAL A 532 -4.58 -19.72 6.89
C VAL A 532 -3.20 -20.31 6.61
N ALA A 533 -2.66 -20.05 5.43
CA ALA A 533 -1.33 -20.51 5.02
C ALA A 533 -0.20 -19.66 5.64
N SER A 534 -0.45 -18.37 5.87
CA SER A 534 0.51 -17.49 6.53
C SER A 534 -0.16 -16.33 7.24
N LEU A 535 0.49 -15.82 8.27
CA LEU A 535 0.15 -14.54 8.90
C LEU A 535 1.22 -13.49 8.60
N GLU A 536 0.81 -12.23 8.61
CA GLU A 536 1.68 -11.07 8.66
C GLU A 536 1.26 -10.23 9.86
N ALA A 537 2.23 -9.84 10.69
CA ALA A 537 2.01 -9.05 11.88
C ALA A 537 3.10 -8.00 12.04
N GLY A 538 2.70 -6.77 12.30
CA GLY A 538 3.59 -5.63 12.33
C GLY A 538 2.97 -4.41 12.99
N GLY A 539 3.71 -3.31 12.98
CA GLY A 539 3.33 -2.04 13.56
C GLY A 539 4.53 -1.14 13.77
N ARG A 540 4.24 0.14 14.08
CA ARG A 540 5.27 1.09 14.49
C ARG A 540 5.26 1.24 16.00
N PHE A 541 6.35 0.83 16.64
CA PHE A 541 6.55 0.95 18.08
C PHE A 541 7.29 2.25 18.38
N LEU A 542 6.96 2.90 19.49
CA LEU A 542 7.47 4.22 19.84
C LEU A 542 8.05 4.22 21.25
N ALA A 543 9.36 4.45 21.35
CA ALA A 543 9.97 4.90 22.60
C ALA A 543 9.80 6.43 22.75
N LEU A 544 8.68 6.86 23.33
CA LEU A 544 8.33 8.27 23.51
C LEU A 544 9.06 8.88 24.71
N ARG A 545 10.24 9.44 24.42
CA ARG A 545 11.03 10.27 25.34
C ARG A 545 10.56 11.72 25.23
N GLU A 546 11.28 12.57 24.52
CA GLU A 546 10.89 13.98 24.33
C GLU A 546 10.20 14.24 22.99
N LEU A 547 10.51 13.42 21.99
CA LEU A 547 10.02 13.54 20.64
C LEU A 547 9.08 12.38 20.29
N ALA A 548 8.12 12.68 19.41
CA ALA A 548 7.25 11.74 18.74
C ALA A 548 7.27 12.00 17.23
N PRO A 549 6.85 11.02 16.40
CA PRO A 549 6.62 11.27 14.98
C PRO A 549 5.60 12.40 14.77
N GLU A 550 5.85 13.23 13.77
CA GLU A 550 4.86 14.16 13.22
C GLU A 550 4.26 13.56 11.95
N LYS A 551 3.01 13.06 12.01
CA LYS A 551 2.38 12.40 10.86
C LYS A 551 2.29 13.26 9.60
N THR A 552 2.28 14.59 9.70
CA THR A 552 2.11 15.51 8.55
C THR A 552 3.40 15.83 7.80
N THR A 553 4.55 15.57 8.40
CA THR A 553 5.86 15.80 7.77
C THR A 553 6.75 14.55 7.83
N ALA A 554 6.29 13.48 8.50
CA ALA A 554 7.08 12.31 8.89
C ALA A 554 8.34 12.62 9.72
N GLU A 555 8.48 13.87 10.18
CA GLU A 555 9.58 14.37 11.01
C GLU A 555 9.30 14.11 12.50
N THR A 556 9.68 15.06 13.36
CA THR A 556 9.53 14.96 14.81
C THR A 556 8.77 16.15 15.37
N ARG A 557 8.09 15.93 16.49
CA ARG A 557 7.46 16.97 17.30
C ARG A 557 7.70 16.69 18.78
N ILE A 558 7.62 17.72 19.60
CA ILE A 558 7.57 17.55 21.05
C ILE A 558 6.27 16.81 21.41
N THR A 559 6.35 15.85 22.33
CA THR A 559 5.17 15.13 22.82
C THR A 559 4.90 15.36 24.31
N VAL A 560 3.63 15.51 24.66
CA VAL A 560 3.17 15.47 26.05
C VAL A 560 3.00 14.04 26.57
N GLN A 561 2.95 13.05 25.67
CA GLN A 561 2.93 11.60 25.97
C GLN A 561 4.33 11.07 26.31
N LYS A 562 5.21 11.93 26.86
CA LYS A 562 6.52 11.52 27.32
C LYS A 562 6.40 10.60 28.52
N GLY A 563 6.98 9.41 28.44
CA GLY A 563 6.86 8.46 29.53
C GLY A 563 7.64 7.17 29.39
N SER A 564 8.24 6.88 28.23
CA SER A 564 9.06 5.68 28.06
C SER A 564 10.24 5.67 29.04
N PRO A 565 10.24 4.78 30.05
CA PRO A 565 11.31 4.71 31.02
C PRO A 565 12.58 4.14 30.37
N PRO A 566 13.76 4.36 30.99
CA PRO A 566 14.92 3.56 30.67
C PRO A 566 14.59 2.06 30.77
N GLY A 567 14.97 1.27 29.76
CA GLY A 567 14.61 -0.15 29.68
C GLY A 567 13.19 -0.43 29.19
N ALA A 568 12.55 0.53 28.52
CA ALA A 568 11.35 0.27 27.72
C ALA A 568 11.60 -0.89 26.76
N ASP A 569 10.59 -1.74 26.62
CA ASP A 569 10.63 -3.00 25.91
C ASP A 569 9.27 -3.25 25.24
N ALA A 570 9.28 -4.01 24.15
CA ALA A 570 8.09 -4.46 23.46
C ALA A 570 8.38 -5.79 22.75
N SER A 571 7.35 -6.61 22.59
CA SER A 571 7.46 -7.85 21.83
C SER A 571 6.22 -8.12 21.01
N LEU A 572 6.42 -8.85 19.92
CA LEU A 572 5.39 -9.39 19.07
C LEU A 572 5.49 -10.91 19.09
N GLU A 573 4.37 -11.58 19.34
CA GLU A 573 4.30 -13.04 19.45
C GLU A 573 3.08 -13.59 18.70
N TRP A 574 3.08 -14.88 18.40
CA TRP A 574 1.96 -15.56 17.75
C TRP A 574 1.71 -16.96 18.31
N ALA A 575 0.50 -17.49 18.13
CA ALA A 575 0.13 -18.86 18.51
C ALA A 575 -1.03 -19.39 17.64
N VAL A 576 -1.19 -20.71 17.56
CA VAL A 576 -2.36 -21.36 16.92
C VAL A 576 -3.52 -21.61 17.91
N SER A 577 -3.36 -21.18 19.16
CA SER A 577 -4.37 -21.25 20.22
C SER A 577 -4.26 -20.00 21.09
N ALA A 578 -5.38 -19.49 21.58
CA ALA A 578 -5.44 -18.30 22.44
C ALA A 578 -4.62 -18.48 23.74
N ASP A 579 -4.46 -19.71 24.21
CA ASP A 579 -3.70 -20.03 25.43
C ASP A 579 -2.20 -20.30 25.18
N GLY A 580 -1.77 -20.26 23.90
CA GLY A 580 -0.41 -20.60 23.48
C GLY A 580 -0.20 -22.08 23.11
N PRO A 581 1.06 -22.57 23.05
CA PRO A 581 2.28 -21.85 23.38
C PRO A 581 2.56 -20.69 22.42
N TRP A 582 2.99 -19.57 22.98
CA TRP A 582 3.35 -18.36 22.24
C TRP A 582 4.76 -18.47 21.67
N GLN A 583 4.89 -18.17 20.39
CA GLN A 583 6.14 -18.12 19.65
C GLN A 583 6.49 -16.66 19.37
N LYS A 584 7.75 -16.31 19.60
CA LYS A 584 8.25 -14.96 19.38
C LYS A 584 8.40 -14.66 17.88
N LEU A 585 7.91 -13.49 17.48
CA LEU A 585 8.16 -12.89 16.17
C LEU A 585 9.27 -11.86 16.26
N TRP A 586 9.19 -11.00 17.26
CA TRP A 586 10.10 -9.89 17.43
C TRP A 586 10.17 -9.47 18.90
N ASP A 587 11.35 -9.07 19.34
CA ASP A 587 11.58 -8.38 20.61
C ASP A 587 12.31 -7.06 20.33
N TYR A 588 12.02 -6.05 21.13
CA TYR A 588 12.71 -4.79 21.08
C TYR A 588 14.14 -4.93 21.61
N GLU A 589 15.10 -4.85 20.69
CA GLU A 589 16.52 -4.80 21.03
C GLU A 589 17.11 -3.46 20.56
N PRO A 590 17.37 -2.50 21.46
CA PRO A 590 17.97 -1.24 21.07
C PRO A 590 19.38 -1.48 20.53
N PRO A 591 19.76 -0.87 19.38
CA PRO A 591 21.10 -1.05 18.84
C PRO A 591 22.14 -0.60 19.85
N SER A 592 23.05 -1.51 20.19
CA SER A 592 24.09 -1.24 21.17
C SER A 592 25.42 -0.79 20.54
N ARG A 593 25.64 -1.13 19.25
CA ARG A 593 26.80 -0.74 18.43
C ARG A 593 26.44 -0.74 16.96
N TRP A 594 27.00 0.21 16.22
CA TRP A 594 26.92 0.29 14.76
C TRP A 594 28.05 -0.50 14.09
N LEU A 595 27.91 -0.81 12.79
CA LEU A 595 28.91 -1.59 12.06
C LEU A 595 30.27 -0.87 11.91
N ASP A 596 30.28 0.46 12.00
CA ASP A 596 31.49 1.29 12.03
C ASP A 596 32.14 1.38 13.44
N GLY A 597 31.53 0.75 14.45
CA GLY A 597 31.99 0.77 15.84
C GLY A 597 31.69 2.07 16.59
N ASN A 598 31.10 3.07 15.94
CA ASN A 598 30.73 4.33 16.58
C ASN A 598 29.54 4.12 17.53
N ARG A 599 29.38 5.05 18.47
CA ARG A 599 28.17 5.16 19.31
C ARG A 599 27.37 6.35 18.85
N GLU A 600 26.05 6.22 18.86
CA GLU A 600 25.13 7.33 18.67
C GLU A 600 24.24 7.47 19.92
N SER A 601 24.02 8.71 20.34
CA SER A 601 23.14 9.04 21.46
C SER A 601 21.88 9.78 21.02
N ARG A 602 21.87 10.38 19.83
CA ARG A 602 20.72 11.07 19.22
C ARG A 602 19.91 10.09 18.39
N LEU A 603 19.12 9.28 19.09
CA LEU A 603 18.34 8.18 18.51
C LEU A 603 16.83 8.43 18.60
N LEU A 604 16.13 8.21 17.48
CA LEU A 604 14.67 8.09 17.43
C LEU A 604 14.30 6.62 17.36
N CYS A 605 14.22 5.98 18.53
CA CYS A 605 13.96 4.54 18.66
C CYS A 605 12.51 4.16 18.31
N TRP A 606 12.17 4.21 17.03
CA TRP A 606 10.83 3.98 16.51
C TRP A 606 10.82 2.86 15.45
N PRO A 607 10.99 1.58 15.84
CA PRO A 607 11.08 0.49 14.87
C PRO A 607 9.77 0.29 14.12
N GLU A 608 9.87 0.22 12.79
CA GLU A 608 8.86 -0.37 11.92
C GLU A 608 9.09 -1.89 11.85
N VAL A 609 8.17 -2.66 12.44
CA VAL A 609 8.25 -4.12 12.52
C VAL A 609 7.21 -4.71 11.59
N ASP A 610 7.59 -5.69 10.76
CA ASP A 610 6.68 -6.41 9.87
C ASP A 610 7.21 -7.83 9.67
N GLU A 611 6.61 -8.79 10.36
CA GLU A 611 7.01 -10.20 10.37
C GLU A 611 5.99 -11.05 9.61
N ARG A 612 6.49 -12.08 8.90
CA ARG A 612 5.67 -13.04 8.18
C ARG A 612 5.97 -14.46 8.65
N VAL A 613 4.92 -15.22 8.96
CA VAL A 613 5.04 -16.61 9.40
C VAL A 613 4.31 -17.52 8.43
N LYS A 614 4.96 -18.59 7.99
CA LYS A 614 4.27 -19.73 7.34
C LYS A 614 3.67 -20.63 8.40
N LEU A 615 2.39 -20.94 8.25
CA LEU A 615 1.64 -21.73 9.22
C LEU A 615 1.54 -23.19 8.81
N PRO A 616 1.33 -24.11 9.77
CA PRO A 616 0.98 -25.49 9.46
C PRO A 616 -0.30 -25.58 8.61
N GLN A 617 -0.38 -26.56 7.71
CA GLN A 617 -1.60 -26.86 6.95
C GLN A 617 -2.79 -27.17 7.87
N GLY A 618 -4.00 -26.73 7.51
CA GLY A 618 -5.21 -26.89 8.33
C GLY A 618 -5.31 -25.92 9.51
N THR A 619 -4.44 -24.90 9.58
CA THR A 619 -4.58 -23.82 10.57
C THR A 619 -5.74 -22.92 10.17
N GLU A 620 -6.87 -22.94 10.87
CA GLU A 620 -8.04 -22.09 10.57
C GLU A 620 -7.97 -20.72 11.26
N THR A 621 -7.37 -20.70 12.45
CA THR A 621 -7.27 -19.52 13.32
C THR A 621 -5.85 -19.36 13.82
N VAL A 622 -5.38 -18.12 13.89
CA VAL A 622 -4.10 -17.76 14.47
C VAL A 622 -4.24 -16.53 15.36
N TYR A 623 -3.45 -16.48 16.43
CA TYR A 623 -3.47 -15.42 17.42
C TYR A 623 -2.18 -14.63 17.34
N VAL A 624 -2.27 -13.30 17.43
CA VAL A 624 -1.12 -12.39 17.46
C VAL A 624 -1.20 -11.55 18.73
N ARG A 625 -0.09 -11.45 19.46
CA ARG A 625 -0.02 -10.75 20.74
C ARG A 625 1.03 -9.65 20.71
N TYR A 626 0.59 -8.45 21.03
CA TYR A 626 1.43 -7.26 21.21
C TYR A 626 1.63 -7.03 22.69
N LYS A 627 2.87 -7.02 23.16
CA LYS A 627 3.21 -6.74 24.56
C LYS A 627 4.03 -5.48 24.61
N LEU A 628 3.59 -4.53 25.42
CA LEU A 628 4.24 -3.24 25.58
C LEU A 628 4.66 -3.08 27.04
N ASN A 629 5.92 -2.72 27.27
CA ASN A 629 6.45 -2.37 28.58
C ASN A 629 7.17 -1.02 28.50
N GLY A 630 6.44 0.07 28.71
CA GLY A 630 7.00 1.41 28.56
C GLY A 630 7.26 1.87 27.11
N MET A 631 6.74 1.16 26.11
CA MET A 631 6.67 1.60 24.70
C MET A 631 5.22 1.87 24.30
N ALA A 632 5.03 2.68 23.26
CA ALA A 632 3.72 2.90 22.64
C ALA A 632 3.66 2.31 21.22
N LEU A 633 2.47 2.32 20.62
CA LEU A 633 2.19 1.99 19.23
C LEU A 633 1.39 3.14 18.61
N ASP A 634 1.61 3.44 17.34
CA ASP A 634 0.72 4.32 16.57
C ASP A 634 0.21 3.68 15.26
N ASP A 635 0.62 2.44 15.00
CA ASP A 635 0.10 1.61 13.91
C ASP A 635 0.12 0.12 14.30
N ILE A 636 -0.89 -0.62 13.85
CA ILE A 636 -0.99 -2.09 13.96
C ILE A 636 -1.36 -2.62 12.58
N ARG A 637 -0.49 -3.48 12.04
CA ARG A 637 -0.64 -4.04 10.70
C ARG A 637 -0.78 -5.55 10.80
N LEU A 638 -1.93 -6.06 10.36
CA LEU A 638 -2.26 -7.47 10.41
C LEU A 638 -2.75 -7.92 9.04
N ALA A 639 -2.31 -9.09 8.60
CA ALA A 639 -2.90 -9.75 7.45
C ALA A 639 -2.79 -11.26 7.57
N VAL A 640 -3.70 -11.95 6.89
CA VAL A 640 -3.64 -13.40 6.68
C VAL A 640 -3.56 -13.69 5.20
N SER A 641 -2.94 -14.80 4.83
CA SER A 641 -3.05 -15.33 3.47
C SER A 641 -3.62 -16.74 3.51
N SER A 642 -4.61 -16.99 2.67
CA SER A 642 -5.15 -18.33 2.46
C SER A 642 -4.53 -19.00 1.24
N PRO A 643 -4.32 -20.33 1.29
CA PRO A 643 -4.00 -21.07 0.08
C PRO A 643 -5.20 -21.00 -0.86
N VAL A 644 -4.94 -20.96 -2.15
CA VAL A 644 -6.00 -21.03 -3.16
C VAL A 644 -5.81 -22.34 -3.92
N ALA A 645 -6.91 -23.06 -4.13
CA ALA A 645 -6.87 -24.22 -5.00
C ALA A 645 -6.55 -23.75 -6.44
N GLN A 646 -5.63 -24.44 -7.12
CA GLN A 646 -5.20 -24.10 -8.47
C GLN A 646 -6.36 -24.29 -9.46
N THR A 647 -7.12 -23.22 -9.70
CA THR A 647 -8.06 -23.13 -10.82
C THR A 647 -7.80 -21.81 -11.54
N GLY A 648 -6.89 -21.85 -12.51
CA GLY A 648 -6.65 -20.71 -13.40
C GLY A 648 -7.87 -20.47 -14.27
N GLY A 649 -8.46 -19.28 -14.18
CA GLY A 649 -9.37 -18.80 -15.23
C GLY A 649 -8.59 -18.24 -16.40
N PRO A 650 -9.15 -18.19 -17.60
CA PRO A 650 -8.49 -17.51 -18.70
C PRO A 650 -8.25 -16.04 -18.35
N LEU A 651 -7.18 -15.47 -18.90
CA LEU A 651 -6.84 -14.06 -18.77
C LEU A 651 -6.73 -13.43 -20.15
N VAL A 652 -7.42 -12.31 -20.36
CA VAL A 652 -7.22 -11.46 -21.53
C VAL A 652 -6.42 -10.23 -21.10
N ILE A 653 -5.26 -10.05 -21.73
CA ILE A 653 -4.39 -8.89 -21.56
C ILE A 653 -4.55 -8.00 -22.79
N THR A 654 -4.93 -6.74 -22.62
CA THR A 654 -5.07 -5.79 -23.73
C THR A 654 -4.18 -4.58 -23.56
N HIS A 655 -3.33 -4.31 -24.54
CA HIS A 655 -2.52 -3.11 -24.65
C HIS A 655 -3.23 -2.12 -25.56
N ARG A 656 -3.33 -0.84 -25.15
CA ARG A 656 -3.90 0.24 -25.96
C ARG A 656 -2.89 1.37 -26.12
N TRP A 657 -2.71 1.84 -27.35
CA TRP A 657 -1.84 2.97 -27.68
C TRP A 657 -2.44 3.81 -28.80
N GLN A 658 -1.90 4.99 -29.02
CA GLN A 658 -2.18 5.83 -30.18
C GLN A 658 -0.94 5.88 -31.07
N SER A 659 -1.14 5.72 -32.37
CA SER A 659 -0.09 5.91 -33.39
C SER A 659 -0.69 6.56 -34.63
N ARG A 660 -0.02 7.59 -35.16
CA ARG A 660 -0.50 8.41 -36.29
C ARG A 660 -1.94 8.91 -36.08
N ASN A 661 -2.21 9.42 -34.87
CA ASN A 661 -3.52 9.87 -34.39
C ASN A 661 -4.64 8.81 -34.31
N ALA A 662 -4.40 7.55 -34.67
CA ALA A 662 -5.37 6.47 -34.54
C ALA A 662 -5.13 5.68 -33.25
N GLN A 663 -6.21 5.38 -32.52
CA GLN A 663 -6.15 4.41 -31.42
C GLN A 663 -5.95 3.00 -31.98
N ARG A 664 -5.09 2.24 -31.33
CA ARG A 664 -4.72 0.87 -31.67
C ARG A 664 -4.77 0.03 -30.40
N SER A 665 -4.96 -1.28 -30.58
CA SER A 665 -4.90 -2.24 -29.50
C SER A 665 -4.33 -3.57 -29.95
N HIS A 666 -3.79 -4.31 -28.98
CA HIS A 666 -3.35 -5.69 -29.14
C HIS A 666 -3.80 -6.47 -27.91
N SER A 667 -4.44 -7.62 -28.13
CA SER A 667 -4.94 -8.48 -27.06
C SER A 667 -4.32 -9.86 -27.15
N VAL A 668 -3.87 -10.38 -26.01
CA VAL A 668 -3.39 -11.75 -25.84
C VAL A 668 -4.31 -12.44 -24.85
N ARG A 669 -4.72 -13.67 -25.18
CA ARG A 669 -5.50 -14.53 -24.30
C ARG A 669 -4.61 -15.65 -23.80
N LEU A 670 -4.53 -15.80 -22.48
CA LEU A 670 -3.85 -16.89 -21.80
C LEU A 670 -4.91 -17.84 -21.26
N GLU A 671 -4.96 -19.07 -21.77
CA GLU A 671 -5.88 -20.08 -21.25
C GLU A 671 -5.46 -20.56 -19.86
N ASP A 672 -4.14 -20.59 -19.60
CA ASP A 672 -3.56 -20.87 -18.29
C ASP A 672 -2.63 -19.73 -17.87
N PRO A 673 -3.12 -18.74 -17.10
CA PRO A 673 -2.29 -17.65 -16.60
C PRO A 673 -1.52 -18.02 -15.32
N SER A 674 -1.42 -19.30 -14.93
CA SER A 674 -0.62 -19.71 -13.79
C SER A 674 0.89 -19.74 -14.07
N GLU A 675 1.27 -19.64 -15.35
CA GLU A 675 2.66 -19.65 -15.80
C GLU A 675 3.10 -18.30 -16.40
N GLN A 676 4.40 -18.02 -16.31
CA GLN A 676 5.00 -16.88 -16.98
C GLN A 676 4.89 -17.06 -18.50
N THR A 677 4.44 -16.02 -19.21
CA THR A 677 4.29 -16.08 -20.67
C THR A 677 4.96 -14.87 -21.32
N THR A 678 5.63 -15.10 -22.44
CA THR A 678 6.21 -14.01 -23.27
C THR A 678 5.39 -13.83 -24.55
N TYR A 679 5.16 -12.59 -24.95
CA TYR A 679 4.47 -12.26 -26.20
C TYR A 679 4.98 -10.93 -26.77
N ILE A 680 4.66 -10.67 -28.04
CA ILE A 680 5.12 -9.49 -28.78
C ILE A 680 3.94 -8.54 -29.06
N VAL A 681 4.15 -7.25 -28.79
CA VAL A 681 3.28 -6.18 -29.28
C VAL A 681 4.03 -5.36 -30.32
N ASN A 682 3.59 -5.43 -31.57
CA ASN A 682 4.15 -4.62 -32.65
C ASN A 682 3.30 -3.35 -32.85
N THR A 683 3.85 -2.19 -32.49
CA THR A 683 3.17 -0.89 -32.61
C THR A 683 3.31 -0.26 -33.99
N GLY A 684 4.14 -0.86 -34.86
CA GLY A 684 4.55 -0.31 -36.15
C GLY A 684 5.52 0.87 -36.02
N PRO A 685 5.98 1.45 -37.14
CA PRO A 685 6.86 2.60 -37.13
C PRO A 685 6.09 3.91 -36.86
N GLY A 686 6.59 4.71 -35.92
CA GLY A 686 6.13 6.08 -35.64
C GLY A 686 6.06 6.37 -34.14
N GLU A 687 5.63 7.59 -33.80
CA GLU A 687 5.40 7.96 -32.41
C GLU A 687 4.31 7.08 -31.79
N VAL A 688 4.56 6.59 -30.57
CA VAL A 688 3.66 5.75 -29.78
C VAL A 688 3.31 6.51 -28.51
N ARG A 689 2.01 6.76 -28.33
CA ARG A 689 1.47 7.27 -27.07
C ARG A 689 0.71 6.14 -26.38
N ASN A 690 1.26 5.64 -25.28
CA ASN A 690 0.61 4.62 -24.46
C ASN A 690 -0.69 5.16 -23.85
N LEU A 691 -1.76 4.37 -23.88
CA LEU A 691 -3.08 4.76 -23.37
C LEU A 691 -3.46 3.94 -22.14
N ALA A 692 -3.43 2.61 -22.24
CA ALA A 692 -3.76 1.72 -21.13
C ALA A 692 -3.21 0.30 -21.29
N VAL A 693 -3.11 -0.40 -20.17
CA VAL A 693 -3.00 -1.86 -20.10
C VAL A 693 -4.18 -2.41 -19.31
N GLU A 694 -4.85 -3.43 -19.84
CA GLU A 694 -6.06 -4.04 -19.27
C GLU A 694 -5.83 -5.52 -18.99
N PHE A 695 -6.37 -5.98 -17.86
CA PHE A 695 -6.43 -7.38 -17.47
C PHE A 695 -7.89 -7.74 -17.23
N GLU A 696 -8.37 -8.80 -17.86
CA GLU A 696 -9.77 -9.21 -17.78
C GLU A 696 -9.86 -10.72 -17.56
N CYS A 697 -10.57 -11.13 -16.51
CA CYS A 697 -10.95 -12.52 -16.29
C CYS A 697 -12.40 -12.68 -16.77
N PRO A 698 -12.65 -13.28 -17.94
CA PRO A 698 -13.98 -13.30 -18.54
C PRO A 698 -14.95 -14.22 -17.78
N LEU A 699 -16.25 -13.96 -17.96
CA LEU A 699 -17.35 -14.79 -17.46
C LEU A 699 -17.52 -15.99 -18.42
N GLU A 700 -16.71 -17.02 -18.28
CA GLU A 700 -16.91 -18.29 -19.03
C GLU A 700 -17.64 -19.36 -18.22
#